data_AF-A0A9P0IXW9-F1
#
_entry.id   AF-A0A9P0IXW9-F1
#
_cell.length_a   1.000
_cell.length_b   1.000
_cell.length_c   1.000
_cell.angle_alpha   90.00
_cell.angle_beta   90.00
_cell.angle_gamma   90.00
#
_symmetry.space_group_name_H-M   'P 1'
#
loop_
_entity.id
_entity.type
_entity.pdbx_description
1 polymer ?
#
loop_
_entity_poly.entity_id
_entity_poly.type
_entity_poly.pdbx_seq_one_letter_code
_entity_poly.pdbx_strand_id
1 'polypeptide(L)'
;MYFFCHRSFSQRTTNKGYRSTKSCGSVKIGHACPSTIKVHLQNSKLTVQYCNTHLSHTHEIGKQRLFVEDRSKIAGKLSLGVPVNKILEDIRSSNVESDSIKRIHLIEKKDIHNIKRDYNISYATKRHENDSMSVNLWVKEMTAKGDESPIIYFKQQGNSDNNVQSFTKDDFCLIIMTQFQSELLLKFGNDKICIDGTHGLNGYNFQLYTIVVVDEFGNGYPVAFCFSNKSDTALYKHYFQCIKNITGKITANVFMSDDEPAFYNAWNAVMGPAEKQLLCTWHVLRNWTKNLSKIQCNEKKTIVFKTLKALLYETNEHYFYIELQKVLDDLFNDTETEDFGKYFKMMYSCRVEKWAYFNRKHIGINTNMYLEALHKTIKYSYLDGKKCKRLDLSINALMSLVRDKSFERIIKIAKQKKTSKINQIIAAHKKSSEVTPNMISEIDGYWLVNSTTNYNVHYKVEKTNFSCSDCVLSCVECQICVHTYKCSCMNNIIYFNICKHIHACVKQKNNILLPCKPAVTSTSLTNELAVDNGFLQPNETQLELDENTDNTGEITNKLETILGMVNRTKLNDIDQKYIIKQCDKIISKLAKNTDFKNTSNVGKKRNIEPQARFFTNKRKRIEPPTLSSTESKHIRESLRNSSDETLFISTTQLFDHSYL
;
A
#
# COMPACT_ATOMS: atom_id res chain seq x y z
N MET A 1 17.38 -36.72 -37.14
CA MET A 1 16.20 -35.96 -36.65
C MET A 1 15.49 -35.30 -37.82
N TYR A 2 14.16 -35.18 -37.77
CA TYR A 2 13.36 -34.56 -38.83
C TYR A 2 12.53 -33.42 -38.24
N PHE A 3 12.66 -32.22 -38.80
CA PHE A 3 11.92 -31.03 -38.41
C PHE A 3 11.00 -30.60 -39.55
N PHE A 4 9.76 -30.29 -39.21
CA PHE A 4 8.75 -29.79 -40.14
C PHE A 4 8.44 -28.33 -39.82
N CYS A 5 7.98 -27.59 -40.82
CA CYS A 5 7.41 -26.26 -40.60
C CYS A 5 6.35 -26.29 -39.49
N HIS A 6 6.42 -25.32 -38.56
CA HIS A 6 5.49 -25.23 -37.43
C HIS A 6 4.02 -25.01 -37.84
N ARG A 7 3.79 -24.55 -39.07
CA ARG A 7 2.47 -24.37 -39.70
C ARG A 7 1.86 -25.68 -40.20
N SER A 8 2.68 -26.71 -40.48
CA SER A 8 2.24 -27.97 -41.08
C SER A 8 1.24 -28.73 -40.22
N PHE A 9 0.38 -29.51 -40.89
CA PHE A 9 -0.62 -30.42 -40.37
C PHE A 9 -1.84 -29.74 -39.76
N SER A 10 -2.81 -30.55 -39.33
CA SER A 10 -4.03 -30.11 -38.67
C SER A 10 -3.80 -29.71 -37.20
N GLN A 11 -4.70 -28.89 -36.67
CA GLN A 11 -4.71 -28.54 -35.27
C GLN A 11 -5.08 -29.77 -34.43
N ARG A 12 -4.30 -30.07 -33.39
CA ARG A 12 -4.66 -31.06 -32.39
C ARG A 12 -5.81 -30.51 -31.53
N THR A 13 -7.01 -31.03 -31.71
CA THR A 13 -8.18 -30.75 -30.87
C THR A 13 -8.19 -31.74 -29.71
N THR A 14 -7.72 -31.32 -28.53
CA THR A 14 -7.65 -32.20 -27.35
C THR A 14 -8.82 -32.04 -26.38
N ASN A 15 -9.79 -31.14 -26.63
CA ASN A 15 -10.86 -30.85 -25.67
C ASN A 15 -12.26 -30.83 -26.31
N LYS A 16 -13.25 -31.41 -25.62
CA LYS A 16 -14.70 -31.37 -25.90
C LYS A 16 -15.37 -30.01 -25.61
N GLY A 17 -14.61 -28.91 -25.54
CA GLY A 17 -15.12 -27.60 -25.13
C GLY A 17 -15.38 -26.68 -26.32
N TYR A 18 -16.59 -26.10 -26.39
CA TYR A 18 -16.96 -25.05 -27.34
C TYR A 18 -16.25 -23.73 -26.99
N ARG A 19 -15.01 -23.54 -27.48
CA ARG A 19 -14.38 -22.21 -27.52
C ARG A 19 -14.55 -21.64 -28.92
N SER A 20 -14.96 -20.37 -29.01
CA SER A 20 -14.96 -19.65 -30.27
C SER A 20 -13.56 -19.67 -30.88
N THR A 21 -13.50 -19.84 -32.20
CA THR A 21 -12.25 -19.77 -32.96
C THR A 21 -11.70 -18.35 -32.88
N LYS A 22 -10.37 -18.23 -32.80
CA LYS A 22 -9.72 -16.92 -32.88
C LYS A 22 -10.00 -16.30 -34.24
N SER A 23 -10.24 -14.99 -34.30
CA SER A 23 -10.45 -14.24 -35.56
C SER A 23 -9.32 -14.42 -36.57
N CYS A 24 -8.07 -14.60 -36.09
CA CYS A 24 -6.90 -14.85 -36.94
C CYS A 24 -6.74 -16.31 -37.42
N GLY A 25 -7.70 -17.19 -37.11
CA GLY A 25 -7.63 -18.61 -37.42
C GLY A 25 -6.57 -19.39 -36.63
N SER A 26 -6.30 -20.62 -37.08
CA SER A 26 -5.28 -21.48 -36.48
C SER A 26 -3.87 -21.13 -36.99
N VAL A 27 -2.86 -21.41 -36.17
CA VAL A 27 -1.45 -21.42 -36.64
C VAL A 27 -1.25 -22.55 -37.66
N LYS A 28 -2.02 -23.64 -37.53
CA LYS A 28 -1.97 -24.82 -38.38
C LYS A 28 -2.73 -24.59 -39.69
N ILE A 29 -2.12 -24.93 -40.82
CA ILE A 29 -2.71 -24.75 -42.16
C ILE A 29 -3.54 -25.96 -42.62
N GLY A 30 -3.63 -27.03 -41.81
CA GLY A 30 -4.37 -28.24 -42.18
C GLY A 30 -3.58 -29.20 -43.08
N HIS A 31 -2.61 -28.71 -43.84
CA HIS A 31 -1.80 -29.48 -44.79
C HIS A 31 -0.31 -29.50 -44.43
N ALA A 32 0.45 -30.42 -45.02
CA ALA A 32 1.91 -30.47 -44.84
C ALA A 32 2.61 -29.41 -45.70
N CYS A 33 3.35 -28.50 -45.08
CA CYS A 33 4.26 -27.60 -45.79
C CYS A 33 5.55 -28.35 -46.15
N PRO A 34 6.09 -28.19 -47.38
CA PRO A 34 7.30 -28.90 -47.84
C PRO A 34 8.59 -28.44 -47.12
N SER A 35 8.56 -27.29 -46.45
CA SER A 35 9.68 -26.77 -45.68
C SER A 35 10.04 -27.71 -44.52
N THR A 36 11.23 -28.29 -44.59
CA THR A 36 11.70 -29.37 -43.71
C THR A 36 13.21 -29.31 -43.52
N ILE A 37 13.69 -29.83 -42.38
CA ILE A 37 15.11 -29.98 -42.07
C ILE A 37 15.34 -31.42 -41.62
N LYS A 38 16.22 -32.15 -42.31
CA LYS A 38 16.70 -33.48 -41.94
C LYS A 38 18.13 -33.35 -41.44
N VAL A 39 18.36 -33.79 -40.22
CA VAL A 39 19.68 -33.78 -39.58
C VAL A 39 20.15 -35.21 -39.39
N HIS A 40 21.32 -35.54 -39.95
CA HIS A 40 22.01 -36.80 -39.78
C HIS A 40 23.31 -36.55 -39.00
N LEU A 41 23.50 -37.28 -37.90
CA LEU A 41 24.73 -37.23 -37.11
C LEU A 41 25.43 -38.57 -37.29
N GLN A 42 26.62 -38.56 -37.91
CA GLN A 42 27.41 -39.77 -38.15
C GLN A 42 28.89 -39.44 -37.91
N ASN A 43 29.55 -40.21 -37.03
CA ASN A 43 30.97 -40.05 -36.68
C ASN A 43 31.38 -38.59 -36.35
N SER A 44 30.61 -37.92 -35.49
CA SER A 44 30.80 -36.51 -35.11
C SER A 44 30.69 -35.49 -36.27
N LYS A 45 30.25 -35.92 -37.46
CA LYS A 45 29.94 -35.07 -38.60
C LYS A 45 28.43 -34.88 -38.70
N LEU A 46 28.01 -33.62 -38.78
CA LEU A 46 26.61 -33.22 -38.86
C LEU A 46 26.25 -32.88 -40.30
N THR A 47 25.42 -33.70 -40.93
CA THR A 47 24.92 -33.50 -42.29
C THR A 47 23.48 -33.02 -42.24
N VAL A 48 23.21 -31.83 -42.77
CA VAL A 48 21.87 -31.23 -42.81
C VAL A 48 21.38 -31.15 -44.24
N GLN A 49 20.22 -31.75 -44.51
CA GLN A 49 19.47 -31.54 -45.74
C GLN A 49 18.24 -30.72 -45.40
N TYR A 50 18.00 -29.61 -46.09
CA TYR A 50 16.83 -28.77 -45.84
C TYR A 50 16.13 -28.37 -47.13
N CYS A 51 14.82 -28.15 -47.03
CA CYS A 51 14.00 -27.47 -48.03
C CYS A 51 13.48 -26.19 -47.37
N ASN A 52 13.83 -25.02 -47.91
CA ASN A 52 13.38 -23.72 -47.40
C ASN A 52 12.07 -23.24 -48.03
N THR A 53 11.62 -23.87 -49.11
CA THR A 53 10.41 -23.47 -49.83
C THR A 53 9.16 -23.71 -48.99
N HIS A 54 8.37 -22.66 -48.78
CA HIS A 54 7.06 -22.74 -48.15
C HIS A 54 5.96 -22.64 -49.20
N LEU A 55 5.09 -23.66 -49.28
CA LEU A 55 3.89 -23.64 -50.12
C LEU A 55 2.64 -23.52 -49.23
N SER A 56 1.59 -22.92 -49.79
CA SER A 56 0.26 -22.77 -49.17
C SER A 56 0.20 -21.85 -47.94
N HIS A 57 1.27 -21.11 -47.62
CA HIS A 57 1.24 -20.01 -46.66
C HIS A 57 2.39 -19.02 -46.88
N THR A 58 2.20 -17.78 -46.44
CA THR A 58 3.24 -16.75 -46.44
C THR A 58 3.98 -16.67 -45.11
N HIS A 59 5.05 -15.87 -45.08
CA HIS A 59 5.83 -15.59 -43.88
C HIS A 59 5.07 -14.61 -42.95
N GLU A 60 4.11 -15.14 -42.20
CA GLU A 60 3.31 -14.37 -41.24
C GLU A 60 4.04 -14.24 -39.90
N ILE A 61 4.71 -13.10 -39.68
CA ILE A 61 5.51 -12.83 -38.46
C ILE A 61 4.69 -13.05 -37.19
N GLY A 62 3.42 -12.66 -37.16
CA GLY A 62 2.53 -12.86 -35.99
C GLY A 62 2.26 -14.32 -35.62
N LYS A 63 2.45 -15.27 -36.54
CA LYS A 63 2.27 -16.72 -36.30
C LYS A 63 3.58 -17.42 -35.88
N GLN A 64 4.71 -16.71 -35.93
CA GLN A 64 5.99 -17.24 -35.47
C GLN A 64 6.02 -17.36 -33.94
N ARG A 65 6.76 -18.36 -33.46
CA ARG A 65 7.10 -18.47 -32.05
C ARG A 65 8.19 -17.46 -31.72
N LEU A 66 8.17 -16.96 -30.50
CA LEU A 66 9.27 -16.16 -29.98
C LEU A 66 10.50 -17.06 -29.79
N PHE A 67 11.68 -16.57 -30.17
CA PHE A 67 12.94 -17.29 -30.01
C PHE A 67 13.25 -17.56 -28.52
N VAL A 68 13.96 -18.65 -28.24
CA VAL A 68 14.28 -19.07 -26.86
C VAL A 68 15.20 -18.06 -26.19
N GLU A 69 16.09 -17.46 -26.97
CA GLU A 69 17.03 -16.41 -26.55
C GLU A 69 16.28 -15.16 -26.12
N ASP A 70 15.29 -14.71 -26.91
CA ASP A 70 14.46 -13.55 -26.58
C ASP A 70 13.62 -13.80 -25.32
N ARG A 71 13.04 -15.00 -25.20
CA ARG A 71 12.31 -15.41 -23.99
C ARG A 71 13.23 -15.40 -22.76
N SER A 72 14.45 -15.90 -22.89
CA SER A 72 15.43 -15.95 -21.80
C SER A 72 15.92 -14.56 -21.41
N LYS A 73 16.11 -13.65 -22.37
CA LYS A 73 16.42 -12.23 -22.11
C LYS A 73 15.30 -11.53 -21.34
N ILE A 74 14.04 -11.74 -21.76
CA ILE A 74 12.87 -11.21 -21.06
C ILE A 74 12.77 -11.79 -19.65
N ALA A 75 12.96 -13.11 -19.51
CA ALA A 75 12.99 -13.79 -18.22
C ALA A 75 14.07 -13.24 -17.29
N GLY A 76 15.29 -13.02 -17.80
CA GLY A 76 16.37 -12.36 -17.08
C GLY A 76 15.97 -10.97 -16.57
N LYS A 77 15.46 -10.10 -17.45
CA LYS A 77 14.94 -8.78 -17.07
C LYS A 77 13.84 -8.86 -15.99
N LEU A 78 12.92 -9.81 -16.13
CA LEU A 78 11.85 -10.03 -15.15
C LEU A 78 12.38 -10.50 -13.78
N SER A 79 13.40 -11.37 -13.79
CA SER A 79 14.04 -11.87 -12.55
C SER A 79 14.79 -10.77 -11.80
N LEU A 80 15.32 -9.79 -12.53
CA LEU A 80 15.93 -8.56 -11.99
C LEU A 80 14.90 -7.50 -11.57
N GLY A 81 13.59 -7.83 -11.62
CA GLY A 81 12.52 -6.91 -11.22
C GLY A 81 12.21 -5.79 -12.21
N VAL A 82 12.72 -5.84 -13.45
CA VAL A 82 12.43 -4.81 -14.47
C VAL A 82 10.92 -4.79 -14.77
N PRO A 83 10.24 -3.63 -14.70
CA PRO A 83 8.81 -3.54 -14.94
C PRO A 83 8.41 -4.01 -16.35
N VAL A 84 7.28 -4.70 -16.47
CA VAL A 84 6.75 -5.23 -17.75
C VAL A 84 6.65 -4.13 -18.82
N ASN A 85 6.21 -2.93 -18.44
CA ASN A 85 6.10 -1.81 -19.39
C ASN A 85 7.49 -1.36 -19.87
N LYS A 86 8.50 -1.37 -19.00
CA LYS A 86 9.87 -1.01 -19.37
C LYS A 86 10.48 -2.04 -20.32
N ILE A 87 10.23 -3.33 -20.08
CA ILE A 87 10.63 -4.39 -21.01
C ILE A 87 10.01 -4.19 -22.40
N LEU A 88 8.72 -3.85 -22.47
CA LEU A 88 8.05 -3.55 -23.74
C LEU A 88 8.61 -2.32 -24.44
N GLU A 89 8.89 -1.26 -23.69
CA GLU A 89 9.51 -0.04 -24.21
C GLU A 89 10.90 -0.34 -24.77
N ASP A 90 11.78 -0.98 -24.00
CA ASP A 90 13.13 -1.33 -24.45
C ASP A 90 13.13 -2.17 -25.73
N ILE A 91 12.18 -3.08 -25.86
CA ILE A 91 12.03 -3.93 -27.06
C ILE A 91 11.52 -3.13 -28.26
N ARG A 92 10.67 -2.12 -28.05
CA ARG A 92 10.14 -1.29 -29.15
C ARG A 92 11.10 -0.17 -29.54
N SER A 93 11.96 0.26 -28.61
CA SER A 93 12.99 1.27 -28.83
C SER A 93 14.29 0.72 -29.39
N SER A 94 14.49 -0.61 -29.44
CA SER A 94 15.64 -1.19 -30.12
C SER A 94 15.56 -0.90 -31.61
N ASN A 95 16.65 -0.38 -32.21
CA ASN A 95 16.72 0.06 -33.61
C ASN A 95 15.96 -0.87 -34.56
N VAL A 96 14.76 -0.43 -34.95
CA VAL A 96 14.04 -0.99 -36.08
C VAL A 96 14.77 -0.43 -37.31
N GLU A 97 15.76 -1.16 -37.81
CA GLU A 97 16.24 -0.93 -39.18
C GLU A 97 15.01 -0.90 -40.08
N SER A 98 14.95 0.11 -40.95
CA SER A 98 13.77 0.68 -41.60
C SER A 98 12.87 -0.28 -42.39
N ASP A 99 13.15 -1.59 -42.43
CA ASP A 99 12.39 -2.58 -43.19
C ASP A 99 12.15 -3.95 -42.51
N SER A 100 12.38 -4.17 -41.20
CA SER A 100 11.95 -5.45 -40.60
C SER A 100 11.46 -5.41 -39.15
N ILE A 101 10.14 -5.30 -38.98
CA ILE A 101 9.48 -5.64 -37.71
C ILE A 101 9.68 -7.16 -37.43
N LYS A 102 10.54 -7.49 -36.48
CA LYS A 102 10.74 -8.87 -35.98
C LYS A 102 9.62 -9.33 -35.04
N ARG A 103 9.50 -10.65 -34.83
CA ARG A 103 8.51 -11.26 -33.92
C ARG A 103 8.56 -10.73 -32.48
N ILE A 104 9.74 -10.38 -31.97
CA ILE A 104 9.90 -9.82 -30.62
C ILE A 104 9.19 -8.47 -30.46
N HIS A 105 9.07 -7.66 -31.52
CA HIS A 105 8.40 -6.35 -31.46
C HIS A 105 6.87 -6.48 -31.35
N LEU A 106 6.31 -7.63 -31.73
CA LEU A 106 4.88 -7.93 -31.65
C LEU A 106 4.45 -8.55 -30.30
N ILE A 107 5.35 -8.59 -29.30
CA ILE A 107 4.96 -9.14 -28.00
C ILE A 107 4.01 -8.20 -27.26
N GLU A 108 3.07 -8.80 -26.54
CA GLU A 108 2.16 -8.10 -25.66
C GLU A 108 2.48 -8.38 -24.19
N LYS A 109 1.86 -7.62 -23.27
CA LYS A 109 1.94 -7.89 -21.82
C LYS A 109 1.62 -9.35 -21.49
N LYS A 110 0.67 -9.93 -22.22
CA LYS A 110 0.28 -11.34 -22.06
C LYS A 110 1.42 -12.31 -22.36
N ASP A 111 2.23 -12.04 -23.38
CA ASP A 111 3.39 -12.88 -23.71
C ASP A 111 4.44 -12.81 -22.60
N ILE A 112 4.70 -11.62 -22.06
CA ILE A 112 5.62 -11.43 -20.94
C ILE A 112 5.11 -12.15 -19.67
N HIS A 113 3.80 -12.10 -19.39
CA HIS A 113 3.22 -12.86 -18.29
C HIS A 113 3.30 -14.37 -18.50
N ASN A 114 3.16 -14.86 -19.73
CA ASN A 114 3.38 -16.26 -20.05
C ASN A 114 4.85 -16.66 -19.82
N ILE A 115 5.81 -15.83 -20.25
CA ILE A 115 7.24 -16.04 -20.00
C ILE A 115 7.51 -16.07 -18.50
N LYS A 116 6.97 -15.10 -17.74
CA LYS A 116 7.08 -15.06 -16.27
C LYS A 116 6.64 -16.39 -15.63
N ARG A 117 5.51 -16.93 -16.08
CA ARG A 117 4.98 -18.22 -15.61
C ARG A 117 5.86 -19.39 -16.05
N ASP A 118 6.23 -19.45 -17.32
CA ASP A 118 6.97 -20.57 -17.90
C ASP A 118 8.40 -20.68 -17.30
N TYR A 119 8.98 -19.56 -16.84
CA TYR A 119 10.27 -19.51 -16.13
C TYR A 119 10.13 -19.50 -14.60
N ASN A 120 8.92 -19.71 -14.06
CA ASN A 120 8.62 -19.71 -12.62
C ASN A 120 9.12 -18.46 -11.87
N ILE A 121 9.11 -17.30 -12.52
CA ILE A 121 9.56 -16.03 -11.92
C ILE A 121 8.43 -15.51 -11.03
N SER A 122 8.65 -15.60 -9.72
CA SER A 122 7.66 -15.26 -8.70
C SER A 122 8.18 -14.19 -7.74
N TYR A 123 7.29 -13.64 -6.90
CA TYR A 123 7.67 -12.76 -5.80
C TYR A 123 7.94 -13.56 -4.52
N ALA A 124 8.64 -12.93 -3.59
CA ALA A 124 9.29 -13.59 -2.46
C ALA A 124 8.35 -14.28 -1.47
N THR A 125 7.04 -14.07 -1.49
CA THR A 125 6.08 -14.77 -0.62
C THR A 125 5.26 -15.84 -1.32
N LYS A 126 5.25 -15.89 -2.66
CA LYS A 126 4.47 -16.92 -3.37
C LYS A 126 5.23 -18.24 -3.34
N ARG A 127 4.77 -19.15 -2.49
CA ARG A 127 5.29 -20.51 -2.30
C ARG A 127 4.51 -21.56 -3.08
N HIS A 128 3.28 -21.24 -3.49
CA HIS A 128 2.41 -22.22 -4.15
C HIS A 128 1.37 -21.56 -5.10
N GLU A 129 0.88 -22.30 -6.10
CA GLU A 129 -0.15 -21.79 -7.04
C GLU A 129 -1.51 -21.58 -6.36
N ASN A 130 -1.88 -22.44 -5.41
CA ASN A 130 -2.99 -22.18 -4.49
C ASN A 130 -2.55 -21.16 -3.42
N ASP A 131 -3.26 -20.03 -3.36
CA ASP A 131 -2.94 -18.92 -2.47
C ASP A 131 -3.07 -19.26 -0.98
N SER A 132 -4.10 -20.02 -0.58
CA SER A 132 -4.27 -20.44 0.83
C SER A 132 -3.11 -21.30 1.31
N MET A 133 -2.65 -22.22 0.45
CA MET A 133 -1.45 -23.02 0.72
C MET A 133 -0.18 -22.16 0.72
N SER A 134 -0.08 -21.22 -0.21
CA SER A 134 1.06 -20.29 -0.32
C SER A 134 1.25 -19.48 0.96
N VAL A 135 0.17 -18.89 1.47
CA VAL A 135 0.15 -18.14 2.73
C VAL A 135 0.49 -19.04 3.91
N ASN A 136 -0.11 -20.23 4.02
CA ASN A 136 0.21 -21.16 5.12
C ASN A 136 1.69 -21.55 5.12
N LEU A 137 2.26 -21.90 3.96
CA LEU A 137 3.68 -22.24 3.84
C LEU A 137 4.58 -21.07 4.25
N TRP A 138 4.25 -19.85 3.80
CA TRP A 138 4.98 -18.65 4.20
C TRP A 138 4.88 -18.39 5.70
N VAL A 139 3.68 -18.54 6.30
CA VAL A 139 3.51 -18.39 7.75
C VAL A 139 4.35 -19.42 8.50
N LYS A 140 4.33 -20.70 8.11
CA LYS A 140 5.15 -21.74 8.74
C LYS A 140 6.64 -21.44 8.68
N GLU A 141 7.13 -20.99 7.52
CA GLU A 141 8.53 -20.55 7.34
C GLU A 141 8.88 -19.39 8.27
N MET A 142 7.98 -18.40 8.40
CA MET A 142 8.21 -17.25 9.25
C MET A 142 8.09 -17.60 10.74
N THR A 143 7.18 -18.48 11.15
CA THR A 143 7.06 -18.97 12.53
C THR A 143 8.27 -19.81 12.94
N ALA A 144 8.88 -20.54 12.01
CA ALA A 144 10.10 -21.32 12.27
C ALA A 144 11.32 -20.44 12.65
N LYS A 145 11.24 -19.11 12.47
CA LYS A 145 12.27 -18.16 12.90
C LYS A 145 12.26 -17.84 14.39
N GLY A 146 11.34 -18.42 15.17
CA GLY A 146 11.28 -18.19 16.62
C GLY A 146 11.03 -16.72 16.95
N ASP A 147 11.89 -16.13 17.79
CA ASP A 147 11.75 -14.75 18.28
C ASP A 147 11.87 -13.69 17.17
N GLU A 148 12.54 -14.01 16.06
CA GLU A 148 12.59 -13.13 14.88
C GLU A 148 11.32 -13.23 14.01
N SER A 149 10.35 -14.05 14.40
CA SER A 149 9.13 -14.22 13.63
C SER A 149 8.33 -12.92 13.57
N PRO A 150 7.96 -12.45 12.37
CA PRO A 150 7.01 -11.35 12.25
C PRO A 150 5.56 -11.80 12.51
N ILE A 151 5.29 -13.10 12.71
CA ILE A 151 3.93 -13.63 12.86
C ILE A 151 3.60 -13.77 14.33
N ILE A 152 2.66 -12.97 14.79
CA ILE A 152 2.26 -12.99 16.20
C ILE A 152 0.95 -13.76 16.43
N TYR A 153 0.18 -13.99 15.36
CA TYR A 153 -0.98 -14.88 15.39
C TYR A 153 -1.38 -15.31 13.97
N PHE A 154 -1.84 -16.56 13.83
CA PHE A 154 -2.38 -17.07 12.57
C PHE A 154 -3.50 -18.08 12.79
N LYS A 155 -4.65 -17.81 12.18
CA LYS A 155 -5.77 -18.72 12.01
C LYS A 155 -6.17 -18.83 10.55
N GLN A 156 -6.11 -20.04 10.02
CA GLN A 156 -6.57 -20.36 8.68
C GLN A 156 -8.07 -20.71 8.65
N GLN A 157 -8.74 -20.40 7.53
CA GLN A 157 -10.10 -20.90 7.27
C GLN A 157 -10.10 -22.44 7.18
N GLY A 158 -11.19 -23.06 7.65
CA GLY A 158 -11.35 -24.51 7.72
C GLY A 158 -10.86 -25.12 9.03
N ASN A 159 -9.99 -24.40 9.77
CA ASN A 159 -9.48 -24.86 11.05
C ASN A 159 -10.25 -24.23 12.21
N SER A 160 -10.60 -25.04 13.20
CA SER A 160 -11.04 -24.54 14.50
C SER A 160 -9.84 -23.96 15.25
N ASP A 161 -10.05 -22.87 15.99
CA ASP A 161 -9.10 -22.42 16.99
C ASP A 161 -9.80 -22.42 18.35
N ASN A 162 -9.46 -23.39 19.19
CA ASN A 162 -10.09 -23.54 20.50
C ASN A 162 -9.59 -22.50 21.51
N ASN A 163 -8.49 -21.79 21.20
CA ASN A 163 -7.93 -20.77 22.09
C ASN A 163 -8.67 -19.43 21.99
N VAL A 164 -9.47 -19.23 20.92
CA VAL A 164 -10.20 -17.99 20.67
C VAL A 164 -11.66 -18.31 20.37
N GLN A 165 -12.48 -18.33 21.44
CA GLN A 165 -13.89 -18.74 21.37
C GLN A 165 -14.73 -17.91 20.36
N SER A 166 -14.34 -16.68 20.07
CA SER A 166 -15.04 -15.81 19.13
C SER A 166 -14.80 -16.15 17.65
N PHE A 167 -13.87 -17.06 17.33
CA PHE A 167 -13.60 -17.45 15.95
C PHE A 167 -14.27 -18.77 15.58
N THR A 168 -14.95 -18.74 14.46
CA THR A 168 -15.57 -19.90 13.79
C THR A 168 -14.57 -20.56 12.85
N LYS A 169 -14.89 -21.75 12.33
CA LYS A 169 -14.06 -22.43 11.32
C LYS A 169 -13.84 -21.59 10.06
N ASP A 170 -14.79 -20.73 9.69
CA ASP A 170 -14.73 -19.93 8.47
C ASP A 170 -13.92 -18.63 8.60
N ASP A 171 -13.53 -18.28 9.84
CA ASP A 171 -12.77 -17.06 10.09
C ASP A 171 -11.30 -17.22 9.69
N PHE A 172 -10.78 -16.20 9.02
CA PHE A 172 -9.37 -16.02 8.73
C PHE A 172 -8.82 -14.89 9.60
N CYS A 173 -7.64 -15.10 10.19
CA CYS A 173 -6.93 -14.04 10.88
C CYS A 173 -5.42 -14.24 10.73
N LEU A 174 -4.70 -13.20 10.32
CA LEU A 174 -3.24 -13.19 10.26
C LEU A 174 -2.75 -11.87 10.82
N ILE A 175 -1.96 -11.94 11.89
CA ILE A 175 -1.44 -10.77 12.59
C ILE A 175 0.07 -10.74 12.46
N ILE A 176 0.58 -9.62 11.94
CA ILE A 176 1.98 -9.44 11.59
C ILE A 176 2.52 -8.22 12.33
N MET A 177 3.62 -8.41 13.04
CA MET A 177 4.36 -7.40 13.78
C MET A 177 5.80 -7.86 13.94
N THR A 178 6.75 -7.13 13.36
CA THR A 178 8.18 -7.44 13.53
C THR A 178 8.69 -6.96 14.89
N GLN A 179 9.83 -7.49 15.33
CA GLN A 179 10.51 -7.01 16.54
C GLN A 179 10.76 -5.49 16.48
N PHE A 180 11.31 -4.98 15.38
CA PHE A 180 11.51 -3.53 15.20
C PHE A 180 10.21 -2.72 15.29
N GLN A 181 9.09 -3.25 14.78
CA GLN A 181 7.79 -2.60 14.94
C GLN A 181 7.33 -2.59 16.41
N SER A 182 7.63 -3.64 17.18
CA SER A 182 7.34 -3.70 18.62
C SER A 182 8.12 -2.69 19.44
N GLU A 183 9.41 -2.51 19.14
CA GLU A 183 10.26 -1.50 19.77
C GLU A 183 9.75 -0.08 19.48
N LEU A 184 9.31 0.18 18.24
CA LEU A 184 8.72 1.46 17.87
C LEU A 184 7.37 1.71 18.55
N LEU A 185 6.54 0.66 18.74
CA LEU A 185 5.31 0.78 19.51
C LEU A 185 5.59 1.08 20.98
N LEU A 186 6.57 0.41 21.60
CA LEU A 186 6.99 0.69 22.97
C LEU A 186 7.51 2.13 23.12
N LYS A 187 8.31 2.59 22.16
CA LYS A 187 8.93 3.92 22.18
C LYS A 187 7.92 5.06 21.97
N PHE A 188 6.97 4.89 21.06
CA PHE A 188 6.11 5.99 20.59
C PHE A 188 4.60 5.79 20.87
N GLY A 189 4.18 4.60 21.31
CA GLY A 189 2.78 4.27 21.53
C GLY A 189 2.12 5.03 22.68
N ASN A 190 2.89 5.60 23.60
CA ASN A 190 2.34 6.37 24.72
C ASN A 190 1.81 7.75 24.33
N ASP A 191 2.19 8.30 23.17
CA ASP A 191 1.71 9.61 22.71
C ASP A 191 0.47 9.46 21.82
N LYS A 192 0.62 8.96 20.59
CA LYS A 192 -0.45 8.90 19.59
C LYS A 192 -0.51 7.55 18.90
N ILE A 193 -1.66 6.91 18.99
CA ILE A 193 -1.98 5.68 18.28
C ILE A 193 -3.13 5.94 17.31
N CYS A 194 -2.96 5.49 16.08
CA CYS A 194 -4.00 5.54 15.06
C CYS A 194 -4.28 4.14 14.51
N ILE A 195 -5.56 3.83 14.28
CA ILE A 195 -5.99 2.57 13.63
C ILE A 195 -7.01 2.84 12.52
N ASP A 196 -6.92 2.07 11.44
CA ASP A 196 -7.89 2.10 10.34
C ASP A 196 -7.90 0.77 9.59
N GLY A 197 -9.04 0.46 8.96
CA GLY A 197 -9.26 -0.70 8.12
C GLY A 197 -9.29 -0.34 6.64
N THR A 198 -8.73 -1.20 5.77
CA THR A 198 -8.81 -0.99 4.32
C THR A 198 -9.13 -2.26 3.54
N HIS A 199 -9.91 -2.09 2.47
CA HIS A 199 -10.29 -3.13 1.53
C HIS A 199 -9.42 -3.14 0.27
N GLY A 200 -9.54 -4.21 -0.52
CA GLY A 200 -9.00 -4.27 -1.89
C GLY A 200 -7.57 -4.81 -1.98
N LEU A 201 -7.04 -5.35 -0.89
CA LEU A 201 -5.71 -5.97 -0.82
C LEU A 201 -5.75 -7.50 -1.02
N ASN A 202 -6.84 -8.05 -1.53
CA ASN A 202 -6.96 -9.46 -1.93
C ASN A 202 -8.33 -9.68 -2.60
N GLY A 203 -8.51 -10.86 -3.19
CA GLY A 203 -9.76 -11.27 -3.83
C GLY A 203 -10.78 -11.92 -2.90
N TYR A 204 -10.49 -12.03 -1.60
CA TYR A 204 -11.29 -12.79 -0.61
C TYR A 204 -12.06 -11.91 0.37
N ASN A 205 -12.03 -10.59 0.15
CA ASN A 205 -12.67 -9.61 1.03
C ASN A 205 -12.09 -9.62 2.46
N PHE A 206 -10.84 -10.06 2.63
CA PHE A 206 -10.14 -9.86 3.90
C PHE A 206 -9.72 -8.40 3.98
N GLN A 207 -10.11 -7.73 5.06
CA GLN A 207 -9.69 -6.36 5.36
C GLN A 207 -8.30 -6.39 5.98
N LEU A 208 -7.53 -5.32 5.73
CA LEU A 208 -6.30 -5.05 6.44
C LEU A 208 -6.56 -3.97 7.49
N TYR A 209 -6.35 -4.29 8.74
CA TYR A 209 -6.29 -3.34 9.85
C TYR A 209 -4.85 -2.98 10.12
N THR A 210 -4.55 -1.70 10.29
CA THR A 210 -3.17 -1.23 10.51
C THR A 210 -3.13 -0.30 11.70
N ILE A 211 -2.16 -0.50 12.59
CA ILE A 211 -1.87 0.40 13.69
C ILE A 211 -0.64 1.24 13.31
N VAL A 212 -0.73 2.55 13.52
CA VAL A 212 0.34 3.52 13.27
C VAL A 212 0.62 4.31 14.55
N VAL A 213 1.89 4.54 14.83
CA VAL A 213 2.36 5.50 15.85
C VAL A 213 2.98 6.72 15.17
N VAL A 214 3.06 7.84 15.89
CA VAL A 214 3.73 9.05 15.42
C VAL A 214 5.12 9.13 16.05
N ASP A 215 6.15 9.22 15.22
CA ASP A 215 7.54 9.29 15.67
C ASP A 215 7.96 10.70 16.14
N GLU A 216 9.19 10.84 16.66
CA GLU A 216 9.76 12.11 17.16
C GLU A 216 9.87 13.20 16.08
N PHE A 217 9.78 12.80 14.81
CA PHE A 217 9.82 13.68 13.65
C PHE A 217 8.43 14.08 13.15
N GLY A 218 7.37 13.61 13.81
CA GLY A 218 5.97 13.83 13.43
C GLY A 218 5.52 13.01 12.21
N ASN A 219 6.16 11.87 11.92
CA ASN A 219 5.75 10.97 10.84
C ASN A 219 5.05 9.74 11.40
N GLY A 220 4.05 9.25 10.66
CA GLY A 220 3.41 7.98 10.97
C GLY A 220 4.29 6.79 10.58
N TYR A 221 4.44 5.83 11.48
CA TYR A 221 5.08 4.54 11.23
C TYR A 221 4.12 3.38 11.53
N PRO A 222 3.92 2.42 10.61
CA PRO A 222 3.06 1.26 10.86
C PRO A 222 3.74 0.26 11.79
N VAL A 223 3.08 -0.08 12.90
CA VAL A 223 3.65 -0.95 13.94
C VAL A 223 2.97 -2.31 14.05
N ALA A 224 1.80 -2.50 13.44
CA ALA A 224 1.16 -3.81 13.38
C ALA A 224 0.15 -3.88 12.24
N PHE A 225 -0.06 -5.10 11.72
CA PHE A 225 -1.03 -5.40 10.68
C PHE A 225 -1.89 -6.60 11.07
N CYS A 226 -3.18 -6.56 10.72
CA CYS A 226 -4.09 -7.70 10.86
C CYS A 226 -4.92 -7.88 9.58
N PHE A 227 -4.79 -9.02 8.91
CA PHE A 227 -5.71 -9.43 7.86
C PHE A 227 -6.82 -10.30 8.44
N SER A 228 -8.09 -9.95 8.19
CA SER A 228 -9.23 -10.80 8.59
C SER A 228 -10.46 -10.60 7.70
N ASN A 229 -11.30 -11.63 7.60
CA ASN A 229 -12.66 -11.53 7.06
C ASN A 229 -13.70 -11.06 8.09
N LYS A 230 -13.32 -10.99 9.37
CA LYS A 230 -14.14 -10.47 10.47
C LYS A 230 -13.82 -8.99 10.67
N SER A 231 -14.78 -8.24 11.21
CA SER A 231 -14.68 -6.78 11.39
C SER A 231 -15.50 -6.32 12.59
N ASP A 232 -15.26 -6.94 13.75
CA ASP A 232 -16.03 -6.68 14.96
C ASP A 232 -15.13 -6.50 16.19
N THR A 233 -15.74 -6.11 17.30
CA THR A 233 -15.04 -5.85 18.57
C THR A 233 -14.26 -7.09 19.06
N ALA A 234 -14.75 -8.31 18.78
CA ALA A 234 -14.09 -9.53 19.24
C ALA A 234 -12.76 -9.77 18.51
N LEU A 235 -12.73 -9.58 17.18
CA LEU A 235 -11.49 -9.60 16.41
C LEU A 235 -10.50 -8.56 16.93
N TYR A 236 -10.93 -7.31 17.12
CA TYR A 236 -10.04 -6.24 17.53
C TYR A 236 -9.50 -6.44 18.94
N LYS A 237 -10.32 -6.99 19.86
CA LYS A 237 -9.84 -7.39 21.20
C LYS A 237 -8.74 -8.42 21.09
N HIS A 238 -8.94 -9.46 20.28
CA HIS A 238 -7.92 -10.47 20.07
C HIS A 238 -6.64 -9.87 19.44
N TYR A 239 -6.80 -8.98 18.46
CA TYR A 239 -5.67 -8.28 17.83
C TYR A 239 -4.84 -7.48 18.84
N PHE A 240 -5.49 -6.66 19.68
CA PHE A 240 -4.78 -5.93 20.72
C PHE A 240 -4.22 -6.85 21.80
N GLN A 241 -4.85 -7.99 22.10
CA GLN A 241 -4.34 -8.94 23.08
C GLN A 241 -3.03 -9.59 22.59
N CYS A 242 -2.95 -9.98 21.31
CA CYS A 242 -1.72 -10.49 20.72
C CYS A 242 -0.59 -9.47 20.81
N ILE A 243 -0.87 -8.18 20.56
CA ILE A 243 0.12 -7.11 20.69
C ILE A 243 0.53 -6.93 22.17
N LYS A 244 -0.44 -6.91 23.09
CA LYS A 244 -0.20 -6.76 24.53
C LYS A 244 0.68 -7.89 25.09
N ASN A 245 0.56 -9.11 24.57
CA ASN A 245 1.39 -10.23 24.98
C ASN A 245 2.87 -10.02 24.61
N ILE A 246 3.18 -9.18 23.62
CA ILE A 246 4.54 -8.89 23.17
C ILE A 246 5.07 -7.61 23.84
N THR A 247 4.29 -6.53 23.82
CA THR A 247 4.76 -5.21 24.28
C THR A 247 4.35 -4.87 25.71
N GLY A 248 3.57 -5.73 26.37
CA GLY A 248 2.82 -5.32 27.56
C GLY A 248 1.75 -4.28 27.24
N LYS A 249 1.22 -3.66 28.30
CA LYS A 249 0.15 -2.65 28.20
C LYS A 249 0.72 -1.32 27.70
N ILE A 250 0.16 -0.79 26.62
CA ILE A 250 0.49 0.54 26.10
C ILE A 250 -0.51 1.58 26.59
N THR A 251 -0.03 2.66 27.21
CA THR A 251 -0.86 3.75 27.73
C THR A 251 -0.81 4.94 26.78
N ALA A 252 -1.72 4.97 25.80
CA ALA A 252 -1.79 6.06 24.83
C ALA A 252 -2.48 7.30 25.40
N ASN A 253 -1.84 8.47 25.26
CA ASN A 253 -2.50 9.76 25.48
C ASN A 253 -3.64 9.93 24.46
N VAL A 254 -3.39 9.68 23.17
CA VAL A 254 -4.39 9.82 22.12
C VAL A 254 -4.59 8.51 21.36
N PHE A 255 -5.85 8.09 21.27
CA PHE A 255 -6.29 7.03 20.38
C PHE A 255 -7.21 7.59 19.29
N MET A 256 -6.80 7.46 18.03
CA MET A 256 -7.55 7.93 16.88
C MET A 256 -8.00 6.77 15.96
N SER A 257 -9.28 6.74 15.61
CA SER A 257 -9.84 5.80 14.64
C SER A 257 -10.78 6.49 13.65
N ASP A 258 -11.31 5.75 12.69
CA ASP A 258 -12.54 6.14 12.00
C ASP A 258 -13.75 6.11 12.97
N ASP A 259 -14.94 6.37 12.44
CA ASP A 259 -16.20 6.36 13.19
C ASP A 259 -16.77 4.95 13.35
N GLU A 260 -15.94 4.01 13.82
CA GLU A 260 -16.28 2.62 14.13
C GLU A 260 -16.04 2.36 15.63
N PRO A 261 -17.10 2.26 16.46
CA PRO A 261 -16.96 2.10 17.91
C PRO A 261 -16.17 0.85 18.33
N ALA A 262 -16.19 -0.19 17.49
CA ALA A 262 -15.55 -1.46 17.79
C ALA A 262 -14.03 -1.35 18.03
N PHE A 263 -13.33 -0.42 17.36
CA PHE A 263 -11.89 -0.22 17.56
C PHE A 263 -11.57 0.23 18.98
N TYR A 264 -12.19 1.34 19.44
CA TYR A 264 -11.90 1.87 20.77
C TYR A 264 -12.46 0.98 21.89
N ASN A 265 -13.63 0.38 21.70
CA ASN A 265 -14.19 -0.54 22.68
C ASN A 265 -13.26 -1.74 22.93
N ALA A 266 -12.62 -2.24 21.87
CA ALA A 266 -11.63 -3.30 21.99
C ALA A 266 -10.33 -2.80 22.64
N TRP A 267 -9.82 -1.63 22.24
CA TRP A 267 -8.64 -1.02 22.84
C TRP A 267 -8.81 -0.83 24.34
N ASN A 268 -9.90 -0.17 24.75
CA ASN A 268 -10.21 0.12 26.15
C ASN A 268 -10.30 -1.16 26.99
N ALA A 269 -10.88 -2.23 26.44
CA ALA A 269 -10.98 -3.51 27.14
C ALA A 269 -9.63 -4.21 27.37
N VAL A 270 -8.65 -4.01 26.48
CA VAL A 270 -7.36 -4.73 26.52
C VAL A 270 -6.24 -3.88 27.11
N MET A 271 -6.12 -2.65 26.63
CA MET A 271 -5.07 -1.68 26.95
C MET A 271 -5.52 -0.65 27.99
N GLY A 272 -6.82 -0.55 28.29
CA GLY A 272 -7.37 0.50 29.15
C GLY A 272 -7.69 1.80 28.41
N PRO A 273 -8.28 2.78 29.11
CA PRO A 273 -8.72 4.02 28.47
C PRO A 273 -7.52 4.85 28.02
N ALA A 274 -7.65 5.46 26.84
CA ALA A 274 -6.76 6.55 26.44
C ALA A 274 -7.24 7.85 27.08
N GLU A 275 -6.34 8.82 27.28
CA GLU A 275 -6.71 10.15 27.80
C GLU A 275 -7.70 10.83 26.84
N LYS A 276 -7.49 10.68 25.54
CA LYS A 276 -8.39 11.20 24.49
C LYS A 276 -8.71 10.15 23.44
N GLN A 277 -10.01 9.87 23.28
CA GLN A 277 -10.55 9.14 22.12
C GLN A 277 -10.97 10.14 21.04
N LEU A 278 -10.30 10.14 19.89
CA LEU A 278 -10.59 11.04 18.78
C LEU A 278 -11.07 10.29 17.53
N LEU A 279 -12.01 10.89 16.80
CA LEU A 279 -12.39 10.44 15.46
C LEU A 279 -11.52 11.12 14.40
N CYS A 280 -11.24 10.46 13.29
CA CYS A 280 -10.61 11.11 12.15
C CYS A 280 -11.53 12.21 11.58
N THR A 281 -11.06 13.47 11.54
CA THR A 281 -11.86 14.60 10.99
C THR A 281 -12.33 14.34 9.55
N TRP A 282 -11.52 13.66 8.72
CA TRP A 282 -11.94 13.32 7.35
C TRP A 282 -13.14 12.37 7.32
N HIS A 283 -13.14 11.34 8.17
CA HIS A 283 -14.25 10.40 8.28
C HIS A 283 -15.53 11.05 8.82
N VAL A 284 -15.40 11.95 9.81
CA VAL A 284 -16.53 12.74 10.33
C VAL A 284 -17.14 13.59 9.21
N LEU A 285 -16.32 14.38 8.50
CA LEU A 285 -16.78 15.22 7.40
C LEU A 285 -17.42 14.38 6.28
N ARG A 286 -16.81 13.24 5.92
CA ARG A 286 -17.35 12.32 4.92
C ARG A 286 -18.71 11.74 5.34
N ASN A 287 -18.87 11.38 6.61
CA ASN A 287 -20.13 10.86 7.14
C ASN A 287 -21.22 11.94 7.14
N TRP A 288 -20.87 13.18 7.50
CA TRP A 288 -21.79 14.32 7.35
C TRP A 288 -22.19 14.50 5.89
N THR A 289 -21.23 14.59 4.95
CA THR A 289 -21.52 14.75 3.52
C THR A 289 -22.43 13.65 2.97
N LYS A 290 -22.19 12.38 3.33
CA LYS A 290 -23.05 11.26 2.91
C LYS A 290 -24.49 11.40 3.41
N ASN A 291 -24.68 11.96 4.61
CA ASN A 291 -25.98 12.09 5.25
C ASN A 291 -26.71 13.40 4.90
N LEU A 292 -26.04 14.35 4.24
CA LEU A 292 -26.70 15.53 3.66
C LEU A 292 -27.76 15.17 2.61
N SER A 293 -27.79 13.93 2.11
CA SER A 293 -28.88 13.42 1.27
C SER A 293 -30.26 13.44 1.96
N LYS A 294 -30.29 13.56 3.30
CA LYS A 294 -31.51 13.76 4.09
C LYS A 294 -32.13 15.15 3.90
N ILE A 295 -31.37 16.11 3.39
CA ILE A 295 -31.85 17.44 3.03
C ILE A 295 -32.13 17.42 1.52
N GLN A 296 -33.27 17.95 1.06
CA GLN A 296 -33.56 17.96 -0.37
C GLN A 296 -32.88 19.14 -1.08
N CYS A 297 -33.03 20.35 -0.54
CA CYS A 297 -32.46 21.57 -1.12
C CYS A 297 -30.92 21.57 -1.09
N ASN A 298 -30.30 21.75 -2.27
CA ASN A 298 -28.84 21.76 -2.41
C ASN A 298 -28.17 23.00 -1.78
N GLU A 299 -28.87 24.12 -1.75
CA GLU A 299 -28.38 25.33 -1.10
C GLU A 299 -28.32 25.13 0.43
N LYS A 300 -29.39 24.59 1.02
CA LYS A 300 -29.43 24.20 2.44
C LYS A 300 -28.35 23.18 2.79
N LYS A 301 -28.12 22.14 1.96
CA LYS A 301 -26.99 21.20 2.15
C LYS A 301 -25.65 21.92 2.30
N THR A 302 -25.42 22.91 1.43
CA THR A 302 -24.17 23.66 1.40
C THR A 302 -24.02 24.53 2.64
N ILE A 303 -25.09 25.21 3.06
CA ILE A 303 -25.12 26.03 4.27
C ILE A 303 -24.88 25.16 5.50
N VAL A 304 -25.68 24.10 5.70
CA VAL A 304 -25.56 23.18 6.83
C VAL A 304 -24.14 22.59 6.93
N PHE A 305 -23.57 22.15 5.80
CA PHE A 305 -22.20 21.61 5.81
C PHE A 305 -21.15 22.65 6.19
N LYS A 306 -21.26 23.89 5.69
CA LYS A 306 -20.35 24.98 6.06
C LYS A 306 -20.49 25.33 7.55
N THR A 307 -21.72 25.40 8.05
CA THR A 307 -22.01 25.67 9.47
C THR A 307 -21.44 24.59 10.38
N LEU A 308 -21.66 23.31 10.07
CA LEU A 308 -21.07 22.21 10.83
C LEU A 308 -19.54 22.20 10.78
N LYS A 309 -18.96 22.57 9.63
CA LYS A 309 -17.50 22.66 9.48
C LYS A 309 -16.93 23.81 10.31
N ALA A 310 -17.63 24.94 10.42
CA ALA A 310 -17.26 26.04 11.31
C ALA A 310 -17.30 25.58 12.77
N LEU A 311 -18.41 24.96 13.18
CA LEU A 311 -18.58 24.38 14.53
C LEU A 311 -17.47 23.37 14.86
N LEU A 312 -17.09 22.49 13.92
CA LEU A 312 -15.98 21.55 14.10
C LEU A 312 -14.66 22.24 14.41
N TYR A 313 -14.41 23.41 13.82
CA TYR A 313 -13.17 24.17 13.96
C TYR A 313 -13.14 25.12 15.15
N GLU A 314 -14.24 25.30 15.88
CA GLU A 314 -14.25 26.11 17.08
C GLU A 314 -13.34 25.49 18.15
N THR A 315 -12.45 26.31 18.72
CA THR A 315 -11.39 25.90 19.65
C THR A 315 -11.67 26.32 21.10
N ASN A 316 -12.61 27.25 21.29
CA ASN A 316 -13.14 27.67 22.57
C ASN A 316 -14.35 26.82 22.92
N GLU A 317 -14.25 26.10 24.03
CA GLU A 317 -15.27 25.16 24.50
C GLU A 317 -16.60 25.86 24.84
N HIS A 318 -16.54 27.03 25.48
CA HIS A 318 -17.74 27.77 25.86
C HIS A 318 -18.52 28.23 24.62
N TYR A 319 -17.83 28.84 23.64
CA TYR A 319 -18.47 29.26 22.40
C TYR A 319 -18.96 28.07 21.58
N PHE A 320 -18.20 26.96 21.56
CA PHE A 320 -18.62 25.74 20.88
C PHE A 320 -19.99 25.24 21.35
N TYR A 321 -20.25 25.19 22.66
CA TYR A 321 -21.56 24.72 23.16
C TYR A 321 -22.69 25.70 22.84
N ILE A 322 -22.43 27.00 22.84
CA ILE A 322 -23.41 28.01 22.41
C ILE A 322 -23.74 27.83 20.92
N GLU A 323 -22.73 27.66 20.07
CA GLU A 323 -22.91 27.44 18.63
C GLU A 323 -23.59 26.10 18.34
N LEU A 324 -23.24 25.03 19.06
CA LEU A 324 -23.87 23.73 18.92
C LEU A 324 -25.37 23.81 19.17
N GLN A 325 -25.80 24.52 20.22
CA GLN A 325 -27.22 24.67 20.53
C GLN A 325 -27.94 25.43 19.42
N LYS A 326 -27.37 26.56 18.96
CA LYS A 326 -27.93 27.32 17.83
C LYS A 326 -28.06 26.48 16.56
N VAL A 327 -27.03 25.71 16.22
CA VAL A 327 -27.05 24.81 15.07
C VAL A 327 -28.15 23.76 15.19
N LEU A 328 -28.36 23.19 16.38
CA LEU A 328 -29.44 22.24 16.60
C LEU A 328 -30.80 22.92 16.43
N ASP A 329 -31.00 24.09 17.04
CA ASP A 329 -32.25 24.85 16.94
C ASP A 329 -32.56 25.21 15.49
N ASP A 330 -31.59 25.72 14.74
CA ASP A 330 -31.72 26.03 13.30
C ASP A 330 -32.11 24.78 12.49
N LEU A 331 -31.48 23.64 12.78
CA LEU A 331 -31.78 22.38 12.08
C LEU A 331 -33.19 21.85 12.37
N PHE A 332 -33.72 22.06 13.58
CA PHE A 332 -35.05 21.61 13.98
C PHE A 332 -36.17 22.59 13.60
N ASN A 333 -35.86 23.88 13.47
CA ASN A 333 -36.84 24.91 13.09
C ASN A 333 -37.17 24.91 11.59
N ASP A 334 -36.35 24.28 10.75
CA ASP A 334 -36.57 24.12 9.31
C ASP A 334 -36.95 22.67 8.98
N THR A 335 -38.15 22.48 8.45
CA THR A 335 -38.72 21.16 8.11
C THR A 335 -37.87 20.40 7.09
N GLU A 336 -37.12 21.09 6.21
CA GLU A 336 -36.24 20.44 5.25
C GLU A 336 -34.92 19.92 5.85
N THR A 337 -34.54 20.40 7.03
CA THR A 337 -33.29 20.01 7.70
C THR A 337 -33.51 19.15 8.93
N GLU A 338 -34.75 19.03 9.41
CA GLU A 338 -35.12 18.35 10.65
C GLU A 338 -34.60 16.91 10.72
N ASP A 339 -34.74 16.13 9.64
CA ASP A 339 -34.27 14.74 9.58
C ASP A 339 -32.75 14.62 9.67
N PHE A 340 -32.03 15.58 9.08
CA PHE A 340 -30.59 15.68 9.26
C PHE A 340 -30.25 16.11 10.70
N GLY A 341 -31.02 17.03 11.29
CA GLY A 341 -30.91 17.44 12.69
C GLY A 341 -31.05 16.28 13.67
N LYS A 342 -32.08 15.42 13.49
CA LYS A 342 -32.27 14.18 14.26
C LYS A 342 -31.05 13.26 14.17
N TYR A 343 -30.56 13.03 12.94
CA TYR A 343 -29.33 12.26 12.71
C TYR A 343 -28.12 12.87 13.42
N PHE A 344 -27.88 14.17 13.26
CA PHE A 344 -26.71 14.85 13.83
C PHE A 344 -26.74 14.83 15.36
N LYS A 345 -27.90 15.13 15.96
CA LYS A 345 -28.11 15.10 17.41
C LYS A 345 -27.83 13.72 18.00
N MET A 346 -28.42 12.68 17.41
CA MET A 346 -28.26 11.31 17.88
C MET A 346 -26.82 10.80 17.71
N MET A 347 -26.17 11.13 16.60
CA MET A 347 -24.89 10.55 16.23
C MET A 347 -23.67 11.36 16.65
N TYR A 348 -23.77 12.66 16.96
CA TYR A 348 -22.58 13.50 17.19
C TYR A 348 -22.66 14.41 18.43
N SER A 349 -23.84 14.91 18.80
CA SER A 349 -23.97 15.87 19.91
C SER A 349 -23.62 15.30 21.29
N CYS A 350 -23.73 13.99 21.50
CA CYS A 350 -23.38 13.33 22.77
C CYS A 350 -21.91 12.95 22.91
N ARG A 351 -21.08 13.24 21.89
CA ARG A 351 -19.67 12.81 21.83
C ARG A 351 -18.78 13.87 21.18
N VAL A 352 -19.06 15.13 21.47
CA VAL A 352 -18.43 16.32 20.86
C VAL A 352 -16.92 16.34 21.05
N GLU A 353 -16.44 15.85 22.19
CA GLU A 353 -15.04 15.75 22.56
C GLU A 353 -14.25 14.87 21.59
N LYS A 354 -14.92 13.93 20.90
CA LYS A 354 -14.27 13.02 19.97
C LYS A 354 -13.95 13.67 18.62
N TRP A 355 -14.70 14.69 18.20
CA TRP A 355 -14.56 15.25 16.84
C TRP A 355 -14.25 16.75 16.79
N ALA A 356 -14.66 17.54 17.80
CA ALA A 356 -14.48 18.99 17.80
C ALA A 356 -13.04 19.42 18.09
N TYR A 357 -12.65 20.60 17.58
CA TYR A 357 -11.30 21.13 17.72
C TYR A 357 -10.98 21.68 19.10
N PHE A 358 -11.98 22.12 19.87
CA PHE A 358 -11.76 22.54 21.26
C PHE A 358 -11.11 21.43 22.10
N ASN A 359 -11.42 20.16 21.86
CA ASN A 359 -10.77 19.06 22.58
C ASN A 359 -9.42 18.62 21.95
N ARG A 360 -9.02 19.21 20.81
CA ARG A 360 -7.79 18.85 20.07
C ARG A 360 -6.62 19.81 20.30
N LYS A 361 -6.80 20.80 21.17
CA LYS A 361 -5.79 21.80 21.49
C LYS A 361 -4.47 21.16 21.91
N HIS A 362 -3.40 21.58 21.24
CA HIS A 362 -2.00 21.19 21.42
C HIS A 362 -1.71 19.69 21.23
N ILE A 363 -2.59 18.94 20.58
CA ILE A 363 -2.33 17.51 20.30
C ILE A 363 -1.43 17.35 19.07
N GLY A 364 -1.67 18.12 18.01
CA GLY A 364 -0.90 18.01 16.77
C GLY A 364 -1.27 16.84 15.86
N ILE A 365 -2.49 16.29 16.01
CA ILE A 365 -3.09 15.32 15.09
C ILE A 365 -4.59 15.60 14.91
N ASN A 366 -5.03 15.73 13.65
CA ASN A 366 -6.42 16.06 13.31
C ASN A 366 -7.08 14.97 12.46
N THR A 367 -6.35 14.49 11.47
CA THR A 367 -6.80 13.44 10.56
C THR A 367 -5.94 12.20 10.71
N ASN A 368 -6.52 11.06 10.34
CA ASN A 368 -5.80 9.81 10.17
C ASN A 368 -5.05 9.76 8.82
N MET A 369 -4.50 10.91 8.38
CA MET A 369 -3.83 11.06 7.08
C MET A 369 -2.64 10.10 6.94
N TYR A 370 -2.01 9.73 8.06
CA TYR A 370 -0.91 8.78 8.07
C TYR A 370 -1.36 7.42 7.52
N LEU A 371 -2.51 6.90 7.97
CA LEU A 371 -3.04 5.62 7.51
C LEU A 371 -3.57 5.71 6.07
N GLU A 372 -4.26 6.79 5.72
CA GLU A 372 -4.72 7.00 4.34
C GLU A 372 -3.55 7.06 3.34
N ALA A 373 -2.50 7.83 3.67
CA ALA A 373 -1.30 7.92 2.85
C ALA A 373 -0.55 6.58 2.78
N LEU A 374 -0.49 5.84 3.90
CA LEU A 374 0.12 4.52 3.96
C LEU A 374 -0.63 3.52 3.07
N HIS A 375 -1.96 3.42 3.21
CA HIS A 375 -2.79 2.52 2.41
C HIS A 375 -2.75 2.88 0.92
N LYS A 376 -2.72 4.18 0.59
CA LYS A 376 -2.51 4.63 -0.79
C LYS A 376 -1.14 4.20 -1.32
N THR A 377 -0.08 4.34 -0.51
CA THR A 377 1.27 3.89 -0.88
C THR A 377 1.29 2.38 -1.13
N ILE A 378 0.67 1.57 -0.26
CA ILE A 378 0.56 0.11 -0.49
C ILE A 378 -0.14 -0.18 -1.82
N LYS A 379 -1.31 0.43 -2.05
CA LYS A 379 -2.14 0.17 -3.23
C LYS A 379 -1.47 0.61 -4.54
N TYR A 380 -0.86 1.79 -4.56
CA TYR A 380 -0.37 2.40 -5.81
C TYR A 380 1.12 2.18 -6.05
N SER A 381 1.94 2.21 -5.00
CA SER A 381 3.40 2.07 -5.13
C SER A 381 3.87 0.63 -5.06
N TYR A 382 3.24 -0.22 -4.21
CA TYR A 382 3.64 -1.63 -4.04
C TYR A 382 2.76 -2.63 -4.80
N LEU A 383 1.54 -2.23 -5.20
CA LEU A 383 0.58 -3.08 -5.92
C LEU A 383 0.17 -2.51 -7.29
N ASP A 384 0.92 -1.53 -7.81
CA ASP A 384 0.72 -0.87 -9.11
C ASP A 384 -0.67 -0.24 -9.35
N GLY A 385 -1.44 0.02 -8.30
CA GLY A 385 -2.83 0.50 -8.40
C GLY A 385 -3.79 -0.54 -9.00
N LYS A 386 -3.36 -1.81 -9.14
CA LYS A 386 -4.18 -2.89 -9.71
C LYS A 386 -4.97 -3.59 -8.62
N LYS A 387 -6.10 -4.19 -8.99
CA LYS A 387 -6.87 -5.05 -8.08
C LYS A 387 -6.02 -6.24 -7.66
N CYS A 388 -5.62 -6.29 -6.39
CA CYS A 388 -4.89 -7.41 -5.83
C CYS A 388 -5.84 -8.60 -5.65
N LYS A 389 -5.52 -9.74 -6.27
CA LYS A 389 -6.33 -10.96 -6.18
C LYS A 389 -5.85 -11.91 -5.09
N ARG A 390 -4.54 -11.97 -4.84
CA ARG A 390 -3.93 -12.93 -3.93
C ARG A 390 -3.51 -12.25 -2.63
N LEU A 391 -3.69 -12.94 -1.51
CA LEU A 391 -3.29 -12.45 -0.20
C LEU A 391 -1.77 -12.49 -0.03
N ASP A 392 -1.09 -13.55 -0.49
CA ASP A 392 0.37 -13.65 -0.39
C ASP A 392 1.10 -12.47 -1.09
N LEU A 393 0.59 -11.99 -2.22
CA LEU A 393 1.09 -10.79 -2.89
C LEU A 393 0.96 -9.54 -2.03
N SER A 394 -0.16 -9.37 -1.32
CA SER A 394 -0.32 -8.24 -0.42
C SER A 394 0.53 -8.35 0.84
N ILE A 395 0.76 -9.56 1.36
CA ILE A 395 1.76 -9.79 2.41
C ILE A 395 3.15 -9.36 1.92
N ASN A 396 3.56 -9.73 0.70
CA ASN A 396 4.83 -9.30 0.11
C ASN A 396 4.97 -7.78 0.05
N ALA A 397 3.89 -7.10 -0.37
CA ALA A 397 3.84 -5.64 -0.44
C ALA A 397 4.00 -5.01 0.95
N LEU A 398 3.34 -5.56 1.99
CA LEU A 398 3.49 -5.08 3.37
C LEU A 398 4.92 -5.28 3.89
N MET A 399 5.51 -6.46 3.70
CA MET A 399 6.88 -6.73 4.16
C MET A 399 7.90 -5.82 3.46
N SER A 400 7.70 -5.54 2.16
CA SER A 400 8.53 -4.58 1.42
C SER A 400 8.36 -3.17 1.95
N LEU A 401 7.12 -2.73 2.19
CA LEU A 401 6.82 -1.42 2.78
C LEU A 401 7.49 -1.24 4.15
N VAL A 402 7.38 -2.23 5.04
CA VAL A 402 7.98 -2.15 6.38
C VAL A 402 9.49 -2.02 6.26
N ARG A 403 10.14 -2.87 5.46
CA ARG A 403 11.58 -2.80 5.22
C ARG A 403 11.99 -1.42 4.71
N ASP A 404 11.32 -0.92 3.69
CA ASP A 404 11.67 0.36 3.08
C ASP A 404 11.43 1.53 4.07
N LYS A 405 10.35 1.48 4.87
CA LYS A 405 10.08 2.45 5.95
C LYS A 405 11.13 2.42 7.05
N SER A 406 11.64 1.24 7.43
CA SER A 406 12.76 1.11 8.37
C SER A 406 13.99 1.83 7.82
N PHE A 407 14.37 1.57 6.56
CA PHE A 407 15.51 2.22 5.93
C PHE A 407 15.31 3.73 5.74
N GLU A 408 14.11 4.18 5.35
CA GLU A 408 13.78 5.61 5.28
C GLU A 408 14.04 6.32 6.60
N ARG A 409 13.66 5.68 7.72
CA ARG A 409 13.90 6.20 9.07
C ARG A 409 15.40 6.22 9.42
N ILE A 410 16.11 5.12 9.20
CA ILE A 410 17.56 5.02 9.47
C ILE A 410 18.32 6.09 8.66
N ILE A 411 18.03 6.21 7.36
CA ILE A 411 18.65 7.21 6.48
C ILE A 411 18.32 8.63 6.94
N LYS A 412 17.10 8.88 7.40
CA LYS A 412 16.69 10.20 7.90
C LYS A 412 17.50 10.59 9.12
N ILE A 413 17.70 9.68 10.07
CA ILE A 413 18.51 9.88 11.27
C ILE A 413 19.98 10.10 10.87
N ALA A 414 20.56 9.17 10.12
CA ALA A 414 21.98 9.20 9.75
C ALA A 414 22.35 10.42 8.89
N LYS A 415 21.48 10.86 7.98
CA LYS A 415 21.72 12.02 7.10
C LYS A 415 21.08 13.32 7.61
N GLN A 416 20.48 13.31 8.80
CA GLN A 416 19.77 14.46 9.38
C GLN A 416 18.79 15.13 8.39
N LYS A 417 18.03 14.32 7.64
CA LYS A 417 17.13 14.84 6.60
C LYS A 417 16.01 15.68 7.23
N LYS A 418 15.81 16.90 6.72
CA LYS A 418 14.71 17.78 7.14
C LYS A 418 13.36 17.14 6.86
N THR A 419 12.47 17.18 7.84
CA THR A 419 11.10 16.64 7.73
C THR A 419 10.13 17.71 7.25
N SER A 420 8.92 17.30 6.88
CA SER A 420 7.84 18.24 6.54
C SER A 420 7.57 19.23 7.69
N LYS A 421 7.53 18.74 8.94
CA LYS A 421 7.37 19.61 10.12
C LYS A 421 8.52 20.60 10.29
N ILE A 422 9.77 20.17 10.12
CA ILE A 422 10.93 21.09 10.17
C ILE A 422 10.84 22.15 9.08
N ASN A 423 10.46 21.77 7.86
CA ASN A 423 10.27 22.74 6.77
C ASN A 423 9.14 23.75 7.09
N GLN A 424 8.07 23.32 7.77
CA GLN A 424 7.01 24.21 8.24
C GLN A 424 7.48 25.17 9.34
N ILE A 425 8.32 24.71 10.28
CA ILE A 425 8.96 25.57 11.28
C ILE A 425 9.82 26.63 10.58
N ILE A 426 10.68 26.23 9.63
CA ILE A 426 11.53 27.17 8.87
C ILE A 426 10.68 28.18 8.08
N ALA A 427 9.60 27.73 7.45
CA ALA A 427 8.69 28.62 6.73
C ALA A 427 7.99 29.62 7.66
N ALA A 428 7.55 29.17 8.84
CA ALA A 428 6.93 30.03 9.85
C ALA A 428 7.94 31.04 10.44
N HIS A 429 9.19 30.62 10.64
CA HIS A 429 10.29 31.51 11.02
C HIS A 429 10.46 32.62 9.99
N LYS A 430 10.53 32.30 8.70
CA LYS A 430 10.68 33.33 7.65
C LYS A 430 9.51 34.31 7.64
N LYS A 431 8.28 33.80 7.80
CA LYS A 431 7.05 34.60 7.89
C LYS A 431 6.95 35.47 9.14
N SER A 432 7.75 35.22 10.17
CA SER A 432 7.77 36.10 11.36
C SER A 432 8.21 37.53 11.03
N SER A 433 8.95 37.73 9.95
CA SER A 433 9.38 39.05 9.47
C SER A 433 8.20 39.94 9.04
N GLU A 434 7.02 39.36 8.80
CA GLU A 434 5.77 40.09 8.53
C GLU A 434 5.18 40.73 9.80
N VAL A 435 5.58 40.26 10.99
CA VAL A 435 5.10 40.76 12.29
C VAL A 435 6.12 41.77 12.80
N THR A 436 5.77 43.06 12.72
CA THR A 436 6.67 44.13 13.17
C THR A 436 6.63 44.29 14.70
N PRO A 437 7.66 44.88 15.33
CA PRO A 437 7.69 45.05 16.79
C PRO A 437 6.48 45.80 17.35
N ASN A 438 5.94 46.78 16.60
CA ASN A 438 4.76 47.56 17.00
C ASN A 438 3.46 46.73 17.03
N MET A 439 3.46 45.53 16.44
CA MET A 439 2.33 44.60 16.49
C MET A 439 2.36 43.72 17.74
N ILE A 440 3.39 43.82 18.59
CA ILE A 440 3.59 42.96 19.74
C ILE A 440 3.55 43.81 21.01
N SER A 441 2.61 43.48 21.89
CA SER A 441 2.47 44.10 23.21
C SER A 441 2.75 43.05 24.28
N GLU A 442 3.75 43.30 25.12
CA GLU A 442 4.02 42.47 26.30
C GLU A 442 3.11 42.88 27.45
N ILE A 443 2.45 41.90 28.06
CA ILE A 443 1.55 42.07 29.20
C ILE A 443 1.96 41.02 30.24
N ASP A 444 2.16 41.40 31.49
CA ASP A 444 2.68 40.57 32.60
C ASP A 444 2.55 39.04 32.39
N GLY A 445 3.62 38.43 31.86
CA GLY A 445 3.74 36.98 31.66
C GLY A 445 3.36 36.42 30.28
N TYR A 446 2.84 37.23 29.35
CA TYR A 446 2.49 36.83 27.98
C TYR A 446 2.63 37.98 26.95
N TRP A 447 2.51 37.66 25.66
CA TRP A 447 2.51 38.63 24.57
C TRP A 447 1.18 38.59 23.81
N LEU A 448 0.66 39.75 23.43
CA LEU A 448 -0.40 39.89 22.45
C LEU A 448 0.22 40.30 21.11
N VAL A 449 -0.10 39.55 20.06
CA VAL A 449 0.39 39.78 18.70
C VAL A 449 -0.78 40.11 17.79
N ASN A 450 -0.80 41.30 17.21
CA ASN A 450 -1.83 41.73 16.26
C ASN A 450 -1.74 40.90 14.97
N SER A 451 -2.89 40.51 14.44
CA SER A 451 -2.93 39.79 13.16
C SER A 451 -2.50 40.68 12.01
N THR A 452 -1.70 40.13 11.10
CA THR A 452 -1.22 40.82 9.90
C THR A 452 -2.32 41.03 8.85
N THR A 453 -3.49 40.39 9.00
CA THR A 453 -4.59 40.44 8.03
C THR A 453 -5.89 41.01 8.58
N ASN A 454 -6.08 41.05 9.90
CA ASN A 454 -7.31 41.52 10.52
C ASN A 454 -7.00 42.26 11.82
N TYR A 455 -7.21 43.58 11.85
CA TYR A 455 -6.86 44.44 12.97
C TYR A 455 -7.61 44.12 14.28
N ASN A 456 -8.76 43.44 14.21
CA ASN A 456 -9.55 43.04 15.37
C ASN A 456 -9.12 41.70 16.00
N VAL A 457 -8.14 41.01 15.40
CA VAL A 457 -7.70 39.70 15.87
C VAL A 457 -6.33 39.81 16.52
N HIS A 458 -6.24 39.37 17.76
CA HIS A 458 -5.01 39.31 18.54
C HIS A 458 -4.70 37.87 18.91
N TYR A 459 -3.43 37.49 18.85
CA TYR A 459 -2.96 36.17 19.24
C TYR A 459 -2.19 36.27 20.55
N LYS A 460 -2.61 35.50 21.55
CA LYS A 460 -1.89 35.37 22.82
C LYS A 460 -0.73 34.39 22.63
N VAL A 461 0.47 34.79 22.99
CA VAL A 461 1.68 33.94 23.04
C VAL A 461 2.16 33.87 24.49
N GLU A 462 2.40 32.68 25.00
CA GLU A 462 2.85 32.46 26.38
C GLU A 462 4.00 31.46 26.41
N LYS A 463 4.99 31.70 27.28
CA LYS A 463 6.10 30.76 27.49
C LYS A 463 5.59 29.61 28.35
N THR A 464 5.95 28.38 28.00
CA THR A 464 5.59 27.21 28.80
C THR A 464 6.62 26.98 29.91
N ASN A 465 6.18 26.33 30.99
CA ASN A 465 7.08 25.88 32.07
C ASN A 465 7.83 24.59 31.72
N PHE A 466 7.75 24.12 30.47
CA PHE A 466 8.30 22.84 30.06
C PHE A 466 9.73 23.02 29.51
N SER A 467 10.71 22.47 30.23
CA SER A 467 12.09 22.38 29.76
C SER A 467 12.23 21.15 28.84
N CYS A 468 12.72 21.36 27.62
CA CYS A 468 12.93 20.29 26.66
C CYS A 468 14.34 20.38 26.08
N SER A 469 15.19 19.38 26.35
CA SER A 469 16.59 19.33 25.91
C SER A 469 16.76 18.71 24.52
N ASP A 470 16.00 17.67 24.20
CA ASP A 470 16.31 16.78 23.05
C ASP A 470 15.23 16.76 21.96
N CYS A 471 14.48 17.87 21.81
CA CYS A 471 13.45 17.94 20.79
C CYS A 471 14.02 18.19 19.40
N VAL A 472 13.79 17.23 18.50
CA VAL A 472 14.16 17.36 17.09
C VAL A 472 13.32 18.41 16.37
N LEU A 473 12.07 18.63 16.79
CA LEU A 473 11.17 19.62 16.22
C LEU A 473 11.46 21.02 16.78
N SER A 474 12.62 21.55 16.40
CA SER A 474 13.13 22.83 16.86
C SER A 474 13.50 23.77 15.72
N CYS A 475 13.55 25.06 16.05
CA CYS A 475 14.09 26.10 15.18
C CYS A 475 15.49 26.45 15.65
N VAL A 476 16.49 26.14 14.81
CA VAL A 476 17.91 26.42 15.10
C VAL A 476 18.17 27.92 15.27
N GLU A 477 17.56 28.77 14.44
CA GLU A 477 17.78 30.22 14.50
C GLU A 477 17.20 30.87 15.77
N CYS A 478 16.05 30.39 16.25
CA CYS A 478 15.42 30.91 17.46
C CYS A 478 15.82 30.15 18.74
N GLN A 479 16.49 29.00 18.63
CA GLN A 479 16.84 28.11 19.74
C GLN A 479 15.63 27.74 20.63
N ILE A 480 14.50 27.41 19.99
CA ILE A 480 13.24 27.02 20.64
C ILE A 480 12.67 25.78 19.96
N CYS A 481 11.87 25.00 20.68
CA CYS A 481 11.16 23.84 20.13
C CYS A 481 9.64 24.03 20.20
N VAL A 482 8.89 23.10 19.59
CA VAL A 482 7.42 23.09 19.59
C VAL A 482 6.80 23.12 20.99
N HIS A 483 7.55 22.73 22.03
CA HIS A 483 7.08 22.71 23.41
C HIS A 483 7.31 24.02 24.17
N THR A 484 8.19 24.90 23.71
CA THR A 484 8.70 26.05 24.51
C THR A 484 7.67 27.18 24.67
N TYR A 485 6.78 27.35 23.71
CA TYR A 485 5.77 28.41 23.71
C TYR A 485 4.42 27.88 23.22
N LYS A 486 3.34 28.47 23.73
CA LYS A 486 1.99 28.31 23.20
C LYS A 486 1.55 29.59 22.52
N CYS A 487 0.76 29.46 21.47
CA CYS A 487 0.12 30.59 20.81
C CYS A 487 -1.34 30.26 20.53
N SER A 488 -2.23 31.24 20.64
CA SER A 488 -3.65 31.04 20.38
C SER A 488 -4.02 30.87 18.90
N CYS A 489 -3.06 30.92 17.98
CA CYS A 489 -3.33 30.73 16.55
C CYS A 489 -3.43 29.24 16.17
N MET A 490 -4.17 28.94 15.10
CA MET A 490 -4.37 27.58 14.59
C MET A 490 -3.06 26.81 14.31
N ASN A 491 -2.02 27.50 13.83
CA ASN A 491 -0.71 26.90 13.57
C ASN A 491 -0.07 26.28 14.82
N ASN A 492 -0.32 26.84 16.00
CA ASN A 492 0.18 26.26 17.25
C ASN A 492 -0.87 25.42 17.96
N ILE A 493 -2.10 25.93 18.16
CA ILE A 493 -3.16 25.21 18.87
C ILE A 493 -3.45 23.86 18.19
N ILE A 494 -3.64 23.84 16.88
CA ILE A 494 -4.18 22.64 16.19
C ILE A 494 -3.10 21.86 15.46
N TYR A 495 -2.18 22.56 14.79
CA TYR A 495 -1.11 21.90 14.04
C TYR A 495 0.14 21.61 14.87
N PHE A 496 0.19 22.10 16.11
CA PHE A 496 1.31 21.90 17.04
C PHE A 496 2.66 22.20 16.37
N ASN A 497 2.74 23.42 15.84
CA ASN A 497 3.91 23.96 15.16
C ASN A 497 4.37 25.26 15.86
N ILE A 498 5.63 25.63 15.64
CA ILE A 498 6.15 26.94 16.01
C ILE A 498 5.61 27.94 14.98
N CYS A 499 4.68 28.80 15.41
CA CYS A 499 4.02 29.72 14.50
C CYS A 499 4.82 31.02 14.32
N LYS A 500 4.47 31.81 13.30
CA LYS A 500 5.12 33.09 13.04
C LYS A 500 5.06 34.07 14.22
N HIS A 501 4.00 34.02 15.03
CA HIS A 501 3.85 34.86 16.23
C HIS A 501 4.85 34.49 17.33
N ILE A 502 5.03 33.19 17.60
CA ILE A 502 6.03 32.71 18.57
C ILE A 502 7.43 33.15 18.12
N HIS A 503 7.76 32.95 16.84
CA HIS A 503 9.03 33.40 16.30
C HIS A 503 9.25 34.91 16.44
N ALA A 504 8.22 35.72 16.19
CA ALA A 504 8.31 37.17 16.31
C ALA A 504 8.54 37.62 17.76
N CYS A 505 7.79 37.08 18.73
CA CYS A 505 8.00 37.34 20.15
C CYS A 505 9.41 36.98 20.62
N VAL A 506 9.94 35.83 20.17
CA VAL A 506 11.30 35.40 20.54
C VAL A 506 12.38 36.28 19.92
N LYS A 507 12.20 36.70 18.65
CA LYS A 507 13.13 37.64 17.99
C LYS A 507 13.20 38.98 18.71
N GLN A 508 12.05 39.53 19.11
CA GLN A 508 11.97 40.78 19.85
C GLN A 508 12.63 40.66 21.23
N LYS A 509 12.35 39.58 21.97
CA LYS A 509 12.92 39.37 23.30
C LYS A 509 14.44 39.19 23.30
N ASN A 510 14.97 38.49 22.30
CA ASN A 510 16.39 38.18 22.23
C ASN A 510 17.22 39.27 21.53
N ASN A 511 16.63 40.38 21.08
CA ASN A 511 17.32 41.42 20.28
C ASN A 511 18.20 40.79 19.17
N ILE A 512 17.69 39.76 18.48
CA ILE A 512 18.43 39.13 17.36
C ILE A 512 18.34 40.08 16.17
N LEU A 513 19.12 41.15 16.25
CA LEU A 513 19.58 41.89 15.11
C LEU A 513 20.67 41.07 14.44
N LEU A 514 20.56 41.01 13.10
CA LEU A 514 21.64 40.98 12.11
C LEU A 514 21.92 39.68 11.32
N PRO A 515 22.40 39.86 10.07
CA PRO A 515 22.29 38.89 8.98
C PRO A 515 23.32 37.75 9.08
N CYS A 516 22.93 36.67 8.40
CA CYS A 516 23.71 35.53 7.94
C CYS A 516 25.23 35.58 8.20
N LYS A 517 25.71 34.67 9.06
CA LYS A 517 27.04 34.06 8.93
C LYS A 517 26.92 32.53 8.94
N PRO A 518 27.78 31.81 8.21
CA PRO A 518 27.63 30.37 8.01
C PRO A 518 28.02 29.57 9.26
N ALA A 519 27.48 28.35 9.32
CA ALA A 519 27.57 27.37 10.38
C ALA A 519 29.00 27.10 10.92
N VAL A 520 29.09 26.73 12.20
CA VAL A 520 29.61 25.45 12.75
C VAL A 520 29.50 25.51 14.28
N THR A 521 28.80 24.56 14.88
CA THR A 521 29.27 23.89 16.11
C THR A 521 28.60 22.52 16.19
N SER A 522 29.43 21.53 15.94
CA SER A 522 29.24 20.13 16.27
C SER A 522 29.10 19.98 17.79
N THR A 523 27.91 19.63 18.26
CA THR A 523 27.76 18.92 19.54
C THR A 523 27.38 17.50 19.20
N SER A 524 28.36 16.61 19.41
CA SER A 524 28.23 15.17 19.36
C SER A 524 27.11 14.72 20.30
N LEU A 525 25.99 14.28 19.74
CA LEU A 525 25.03 13.44 20.45
C LEU A 525 25.57 12.01 20.39
N THR A 526 26.38 11.65 21.37
CA THR A 526 26.58 10.26 21.77
C THR A 526 25.30 9.78 22.44
N ASN A 527 24.28 9.48 21.63
CA ASN A 527 23.30 8.49 22.05
C ASN A 527 23.92 7.15 21.67
N GLU A 528 24.47 6.46 22.67
CA GLU A 528 24.76 5.03 22.57
C GLU A 528 23.46 4.32 22.17
N LEU A 529 23.26 4.16 20.88
CA LEU A 529 22.45 3.07 20.37
C LEU A 529 23.30 1.83 20.61
N ALA A 530 22.97 1.09 21.65
CA ALA A 530 23.12 -0.35 21.63
C ALA A 530 22.29 -0.86 20.44
N VAL A 531 22.88 -0.79 19.26
CA VAL A 531 22.44 -1.55 18.10
C VAL A 531 22.81 -2.97 18.47
N ASP A 532 21.83 -3.74 18.93
CA ASP A 532 21.99 -5.18 18.86
C ASP A 532 22.18 -5.50 17.37
N ASN A 533 23.41 -5.84 17.01
CA ASN A 533 23.90 -6.01 15.64
C ASN A 533 23.34 -7.27 14.96
N GLY A 534 22.21 -7.80 15.41
CA GLY A 534 21.58 -9.01 14.88
C GLY A 534 21.19 -8.92 13.39
N PHE A 535 21.13 -7.72 12.80
CA PHE A 535 20.81 -7.55 11.38
C PHE A 535 22.02 -7.30 10.46
N LEU A 536 23.22 -7.12 11.00
CA LEU A 536 24.45 -6.92 10.25
C LEU A 536 25.65 -7.48 11.03
N GLN A 537 25.83 -8.80 11.06
CA GLN A 537 27.17 -9.35 11.23
C GLN A 537 27.84 -9.45 9.85
N PRO A 538 28.94 -8.73 9.59
CA PRO A 538 29.96 -9.24 8.69
C PRO A 538 30.58 -10.43 9.41
N ASN A 539 30.44 -11.63 8.85
CA ASN A 539 31.30 -12.74 9.24
C ASN A 539 32.73 -12.37 8.85
N GLU A 540 33.49 -11.77 9.78
CA GLU A 540 34.94 -11.88 9.78
C GLU A 540 35.27 -13.29 10.28
N THR A 541 35.20 -14.25 9.37
CA THR A 541 35.77 -15.56 9.58
C THR A 541 37.29 -15.41 9.49
N GLN A 542 37.96 -15.50 10.64
CA GLN A 542 39.37 -15.86 10.66
C GLN A 542 39.55 -17.13 9.80
N LEU A 543 40.57 -17.11 8.95
CA LEU A 543 40.97 -18.18 8.05
C LEU A 543 41.17 -19.50 8.81
N GLU A 544 40.11 -20.27 8.95
CA GLU A 544 40.18 -21.72 9.07
C GLU A 544 39.50 -22.31 7.83
N LEU A 545 40.24 -23.20 7.18
CA LEU A 545 39.94 -23.81 5.89
C LEU A 545 38.71 -24.71 6.01
N ASP A 546 37.54 -24.23 5.58
CA ASP A 546 36.34 -25.08 5.44
C ASP A 546 35.85 -25.13 3.98
N GLU A 547 35.80 -26.36 3.46
CA GLU A 547 35.37 -26.72 2.10
C GLU A 547 33.85 -26.56 1.92
N ASN A 548 33.39 -25.36 1.53
CA ASN A 548 32.25 -25.11 0.61
C ASN A 548 31.82 -23.63 0.67
N THR A 549 32.60 -22.73 0.08
CA THR A 549 32.17 -21.33 -0.11
C THR A 549 31.31 -21.20 -1.37
N ASP A 550 30.02 -20.91 -1.21
CA ASP A 550 29.13 -20.52 -2.30
C ASP A 550 29.51 -19.13 -2.86
N ASN A 551 30.41 -19.13 -3.85
CA ASN A 551 30.92 -17.91 -4.50
C ASN A 551 29.88 -17.23 -5.44
N THR A 552 28.61 -17.66 -5.42
CA THR A 552 27.55 -17.13 -6.30
C THR A 552 27.30 -15.64 -6.10
N GLY A 553 27.42 -15.14 -4.86
CA GLY A 553 27.29 -13.70 -4.56
C GLY A 553 28.37 -12.84 -5.22
N GLU A 554 29.63 -13.28 -5.18
CA GLU A 554 30.74 -12.56 -5.79
C GLU A 554 30.66 -12.59 -7.33
N ILE A 555 30.25 -13.74 -7.90
CA ILE A 555 30.00 -13.88 -9.35
C ILE A 555 28.92 -12.89 -9.79
N THR A 556 27.83 -12.77 -9.02
CA THR A 556 26.72 -11.86 -9.35
C THR A 556 27.17 -10.40 -9.34
N ASN A 557 27.88 -9.96 -8.30
CA ASN A 557 28.41 -8.60 -8.20
C ASN A 557 29.38 -8.25 -9.35
N LYS A 558 30.26 -9.18 -9.74
CA LYS A 558 31.16 -8.97 -10.89
C LYS A 558 30.38 -8.85 -12.20
N LEU A 559 29.35 -9.68 -12.42
CA LEU A 559 28.53 -9.61 -13.64
C LEU A 559 27.73 -8.30 -13.73
N GLU A 560 27.19 -7.81 -12.61
CA GLU A 560 26.50 -6.51 -12.56
C GLU A 560 27.45 -5.35 -12.84
N THR A 561 28.66 -5.42 -12.29
CA THR A 561 29.72 -4.42 -12.55
C THR A 561 30.11 -4.40 -14.04
N ILE A 562 30.33 -5.58 -14.63
CA ILE A 562 30.62 -5.71 -16.07
C ILE A 562 29.49 -5.10 -16.90
N LEU A 563 28.22 -5.40 -16.58
CA LEU A 563 27.07 -4.84 -17.26
C LEU A 563 27.04 -3.30 -17.17
N GLY A 564 27.36 -2.75 -16.00
CA GLY A 564 27.47 -1.30 -15.78
C GLY A 564 28.58 -0.65 -16.63
N MET A 565 29.72 -1.33 -16.77
CA MET A 565 30.86 -0.85 -17.56
C MET A 565 30.59 -0.90 -19.07
N VAL A 566 30.07 -2.02 -19.58
CA VAL A 566 29.78 -2.21 -21.02
C VAL A 566 28.82 -1.15 -21.55
N ASN A 567 27.86 -0.70 -20.74
CA ASN A 567 26.91 0.35 -21.13
C ASN A 567 27.54 1.76 -21.24
N ARG A 568 28.76 1.98 -20.74
CA ARG A 568 29.43 3.29 -20.67
C ARG A 568 30.68 3.38 -21.54
N THR A 569 31.25 2.24 -21.92
CA THR A 569 32.50 2.17 -22.70
C THR A 569 32.23 2.01 -24.19
N LYS A 570 32.88 2.82 -25.04
CA LYS A 570 33.00 2.53 -26.48
C LYS A 570 34.19 1.59 -26.69
N LEU A 571 33.89 0.30 -26.90
CA LEU A 571 34.88 -0.73 -27.16
C LEU A 571 35.21 -0.80 -28.65
N ASN A 572 36.48 -1.06 -29.00
CA ASN A 572 36.87 -1.36 -30.38
C ASN A 572 36.38 -2.77 -30.78
N ASP A 573 36.37 -3.07 -32.09
CA ASP A 573 35.82 -4.34 -32.62
C ASP A 573 36.55 -5.59 -32.10
N ILE A 574 37.83 -5.48 -31.76
CA ILE A 574 38.65 -6.59 -31.27
C ILE A 574 38.22 -6.95 -29.84
N ASP A 575 38.12 -5.93 -28.98
CA ASP A 575 37.70 -6.08 -27.58
C ASP A 575 36.24 -6.52 -27.50
N GLN A 576 35.37 -6.01 -28.37
CA GLN A 576 33.98 -6.49 -28.48
C GLN A 576 33.93 -8.00 -28.78
N LYS A 577 34.66 -8.47 -29.79
CA LYS A 577 34.71 -9.90 -30.14
C LYS A 577 35.30 -10.73 -29.00
N TYR A 578 36.33 -10.24 -28.32
CA TYR A 578 36.93 -10.93 -27.17
C TYR A 578 35.93 -11.07 -26.02
N ILE A 579 35.28 -9.97 -25.62
CA ILE A 579 34.30 -9.96 -24.52
C ILE A 579 33.11 -10.86 -24.85
N ILE A 580 32.55 -10.79 -26.06
CA ILE A 580 31.46 -11.68 -26.51
C ILE A 580 31.89 -13.14 -26.34
N LYS A 581 33.08 -13.52 -26.79
CA LYS A 581 33.61 -14.89 -26.66
C LYS A 581 33.74 -15.33 -25.19
N GLN A 582 34.11 -14.45 -24.26
CA GLN A 582 34.17 -14.79 -22.84
C GLN A 582 32.77 -14.91 -22.23
N CYS A 583 31.84 -14.03 -22.59
CA CYS A 583 30.43 -14.13 -22.20
C CYS A 583 29.82 -15.46 -22.66
N ASP A 584 30.08 -15.89 -23.89
CA ASP A 584 29.59 -17.17 -24.42
C ASP A 584 30.10 -18.37 -23.60
N LYS A 585 31.37 -18.33 -23.14
CA LYS A 585 31.92 -19.36 -22.23
C LYS A 585 31.22 -19.35 -20.87
N ILE A 586 30.98 -18.18 -20.30
CA ILE A 586 30.27 -18.02 -19.03
C ILE A 586 28.84 -18.56 -19.15
N ILE A 587 28.11 -18.14 -20.20
CA ILE A 587 26.75 -18.61 -20.52
C ILE A 587 26.76 -20.13 -20.68
N SER A 588 27.71 -20.69 -21.42
CA SER A 588 27.82 -22.15 -21.62
C SER A 588 28.04 -22.91 -20.31
N LYS A 589 28.74 -22.31 -19.33
CA LYS A 589 29.01 -22.93 -18.03
C LYS A 589 27.81 -22.83 -17.09
N LEU A 590 27.11 -21.70 -17.09
CA LEU A 590 25.85 -21.51 -16.35
C LEU A 590 24.73 -22.40 -16.93
N ALA A 591 24.63 -22.50 -18.25
CA ALA A 591 23.62 -23.29 -18.95
C ALA A 591 23.70 -24.80 -18.62
N LYS A 592 24.90 -25.32 -18.30
CA LYS A 592 25.09 -26.71 -17.87
C LYS A 592 24.47 -27.01 -16.50
N ASN A 593 24.32 -26.00 -15.65
CA ASN A 593 23.81 -26.13 -14.28
C ASN A 593 22.36 -25.65 -14.12
N THR A 594 21.82 -24.91 -15.09
CA THR A 594 20.41 -24.51 -15.12
C THR A 594 19.55 -25.56 -15.84
N ASP A 595 18.95 -26.48 -15.08
CA ASP A 595 17.97 -27.43 -15.63
C ASP A 595 16.62 -26.71 -15.82
N PHE A 596 16.43 -26.05 -16.96
CA PHE A 596 15.11 -25.54 -17.39
C PHE A 596 14.21 -26.70 -17.84
N LYS A 597 14.00 -27.70 -16.99
CA LYS A 597 12.97 -28.70 -17.23
C LYS A 597 11.63 -27.99 -17.15
N ASN A 598 11.00 -27.81 -18.31
CA ASN A 598 9.55 -27.79 -18.43
C ASN A 598 9.02 -28.89 -17.53
N THR A 599 8.43 -28.55 -16.40
CA THR A 599 7.81 -29.53 -15.53
C THR A 599 6.84 -30.33 -16.39
N SER A 600 7.14 -31.61 -16.56
CA SER A 600 6.24 -32.59 -17.13
C SER A 600 4.88 -32.38 -16.48
N ASN A 601 3.85 -32.14 -17.30
CA ASN A 601 2.46 -32.31 -16.87
C ASN A 601 2.33 -33.76 -16.40
N VAL A 602 2.57 -33.99 -15.11
CA VAL A 602 2.25 -35.25 -14.46
C VAL A 602 0.74 -35.25 -14.34
N GLY A 603 0.08 -35.75 -15.39
CA GLY A 603 -1.31 -36.16 -15.36
C GLY A 603 -1.46 -37.31 -14.37
N LYS A 604 -1.48 -37.00 -13.08
CA LYS A 604 -1.94 -37.94 -12.05
C LYS A 604 -3.39 -37.57 -11.75
N LYS A 605 -4.31 -38.36 -12.33
CA LYS A 605 -5.64 -38.57 -11.74
C LYS A 605 -5.41 -39.10 -10.32
N ARG A 606 -5.32 -38.19 -9.35
CA ARG A 606 -5.44 -38.53 -7.92
C ARG A 606 -6.84 -38.08 -7.51
N ASN A 607 -7.52 -38.91 -6.74
CA ASN A 607 -8.78 -38.56 -6.10
C ASN A 607 -8.61 -37.20 -5.42
N ILE A 608 -9.44 -36.23 -5.82
CA ILE A 608 -9.31 -34.84 -5.42
C ILE A 608 -9.89 -34.75 -4.01
N GLU A 609 -9.04 -34.84 -3.00
CA GLU A 609 -9.36 -34.22 -1.71
C GLU A 609 -9.66 -32.73 -1.96
N PRO A 610 -10.69 -32.14 -1.32
CA PRO A 610 -10.98 -30.72 -1.49
C PRO A 610 -9.75 -29.89 -1.12
N GLN A 611 -9.09 -29.31 -2.11
CA GLN A 611 -7.94 -28.44 -1.86
C GLN A 611 -8.40 -27.25 -1.01
N ALA A 612 -7.75 -27.02 0.14
CA ALA A 612 -7.99 -25.85 0.97
C ALA A 612 -7.82 -24.57 0.14
N ARG A 613 -8.87 -23.75 0.04
CA ARG A 613 -8.89 -22.49 -0.72
C ARG A 613 -9.49 -21.42 0.16
N PHE A 614 -9.00 -20.18 0.00
CA PHE A 614 -9.70 -19.04 0.59
C PHE A 614 -11.05 -18.85 -0.06
N PHE A 615 -12.05 -18.50 0.74
CA PHE A 615 -13.41 -18.22 0.28
C PHE A 615 -13.98 -16.99 0.98
N THR A 616 -14.95 -16.35 0.31
CA THR A 616 -15.65 -15.17 0.82
C THR A 616 -16.90 -15.56 1.57
N ASN A 617 -17.11 -15.05 2.78
CA ASN A 617 -18.34 -15.30 3.56
C ASN A 617 -19.50 -14.36 3.19
N LYS A 618 -19.27 -13.35 2.33
CA LYS A 618 -20.34 -12.49 1.81
C LYS A 618 -21.15 -13.21 0.74
N ARG A 619 -22.49 -13.18 0.85
CA ARG A 619 -23.42 -13.63 -0.20
C ARG A 619 -23.00 -13.00 -1.53
N LYS A 620 -22.89 -13.81 -2.59
CA LYS A 620 -22.67 -13.27 -3.96
C LYS A 620 -23.76 -12.24 -4.23
N ARG A 621 -23.38 -11.06 -4.73
CA ARG A 621 -24.35 -10.13 -5.31
C ARG A 621 -25.10 -10.92 -6.38
N ILE A 622 -26.40 -11.11 -6.21
CA ILE A 622 -27.25 -11.65 -7.26
C ILE A 622 -27.12 -10.64 -8.39
N GLU A 623 -26.44 -11.01 -9.48
CA GLU A 623 -26.47 -10.20 -10.68
C GLU A 623 -27.94 -10.10 -11.08
N PRO A 624 -28.49 -8.89 -11.35
CA PRO A 624 -29.85 -8.79 -11.84
C PRO A 624 -29.94 -9.71 -13.08
N PRO A 625 -30.98 -10.55 -13.18
CA PRO A 625 -31.08 -11.51 -14.27
C PRO A 625 -30.95 -10.76 -15.59
N THR A 626 -29.93 -11.12 -16.37
CA THR A 626 -29.78 -10.59 -17.73
C THR A 626 -30.91 -11.17 -18.58
N LEU A 627 -31.83 -10.32 -19.01
CA LEU A 627 -32.87 -10.70 -19.97
C LEU A 627 -32.22 -11.30 -21.21
N SER A 628 -32.60 -12.53 -21.56
CA SER A 628 -32.26 -13.10 -22.85
C SER A 628 -32.92 -12.30 -23.98
N SER A 629 -32.34 -12.39 -25.19
CA SER A 629 -32.93 -11.76 -26.39
C SER A 629 -34.35 -12.27 -26.68
N THR A 630 -34.64 -13.50 -26.27
CA THR A 630 -35.93 -14.17 -26.45
C THR A 630 -36.97 -13.65 -25.45
N GLU A 631 -36.60 -13.53 -24.17
CA GLU A 631 -37.46 -12.89 -23.14
C GLU A 631 -37.74 -11.43 -23.50
N SER A 632 -36.74 -10.70 -24.00
CA SER A 632 -36.92 -9.31 -24.44
C SER A 632 -37.90 -9.15 -25.60
N LYS A 633 -37.97 -10.14 -26.51
CA LYS A 633 -38.94 -10.16 -27.60
C LYS A 633 -40.35 -10.48 -27.09
N HIS A 634 -40.48 -11.51 -26.26
CA HIS A 634 -41.77 -11.89 -25.68
C HIS A 634 -42.40 -10.76 -24.86
N ILE A 635 -41.62 -10.08 -24.00
CA ILE A 635 -42.12 -8.95 -23.20
C ILE A 635 -42.57 -7.80 -24.10
N ARG A 636 -41.85 -7.50 -25.20
CA ARG A 636 -42.25 -6.44 -26.15
C ARG A 636 -43.47 -6.82 -26.99
N GLU A 637 -43.63 -8.10 -27.33
CA GLU A 637 -44.81 -8.60 -28.04
C GLU A 637 -46.04 -8.60 -27.13
N SER A 638 -45.91 -9.02 -25.86
CA SER A 638 -46.98 -8.94 -24.86
C SER A 638 -47.40 -7.51 -24.54
N LEU A 639 -46.48 -6.53 -24.52
CA LEU A 639 -46.82 -5.11 -24.33
C LEU A 639 -47.49 -4.46 -25.56
N ARG A 640 -47.39 -5.09 -26.74
CA ARG A 640 -47.98 -4.55 -27.99
C ARG A 640 -49.35 -5.14 -28.32
N ASN A 641 -49.66 -6.33 -27.80
CA ASN A 641 -50.90 -7.04 -28.09
C ASN A 641 -51.88 -6.96 -26.90
N SER A 642 -52.51 -5.79 -26.77
CA SER A 642 -53.89 -5.51 -26.35
C SER A 642 -54.53 -6.14 -25.08
N SER A 643 -55.52 -5.39 -24.59
CA SER A 643 -56.72 -5.79 -23.82
C SER A 643 -56.53 -6.14 -22.33
N ASP A 644 -57.45 -5.60 -21.54
CA ASP A 644 -57.54 -5.65 -20.07
C ASP A 644 -57.60 -7.08 -19.50
N GLU A 645 -56.47 -7.75 -19.37
CA GLU A 645 -56.31 -8.85 -18.42
C GLU A 645 -55.02 -8.68 -17.61
N THR A 646 -55.20 -8.74 -16.29
CA THR A 646 -54.17 -8.58 -15.27
C THR A 646 -53.01 -9.56 -15.46
N LEU A 647 -51.81 -9.01 -15.65
CA LEU A 647 -50.56 -9.76 -15.67
C LEU A 647 -50.24 -10.32 -14.27
N PHE A 648 -50.55 -11.60 -14.05
CA PHE A 648 -50.04 -12.36 -12.91
C PHE A 648 -48.55 -12.67 -13.11
N ILE A 649 -47.69 -11.85 -12.50
CA ILE A 649 -46.26 -12.12 -12.40
C ILE A 649 -45.97 -12.62 -10.98
N SER A 650 -45.86 -13.94 -10.85
CA SER A 650 -45.21 -14.66 -9.74
C SER A 650 -45.91 -14.68 -8.37
N THR A 651 -46.30 -15.88 -7.95
CA THR A 651 -46.58 -16.24 -6.55
C THR A 651 -45.27 -16.55 -5.83
N THR A 652 -44.60 -15.55 -5.26
CA THR A 652 -43.53 -15.81 -4.29
C THR A 652 -43.48 -14.70 -3.25
N GLN A 653 -43.92 -15.01 -2.03
CA GLN A 653 -43.63 -14.21 -0.83
C GLN A 653 -42.14 -14.32 -0.51
N LEU A 654 -41.42 -13.19 -0.48
CA LEU A 654 -40.48 -12.84 0.60
C LEU A 654 -39.81 -11.48 0.33
N PHE A 655 -39.96 -10.62 1.34
CA PHE A 655 -39.58 -9.22 1.48
C PHE A 655 -38.17 -8.79 1.00
N ASP A 656 -38.16 -7.73 0.19
CA ASP A 656 -37.73 -6.36 0.54
C ASP A 656 -36.32 -6.10 1.10
N HIS A 657 -35.44 -5.55 0.25
CA HIS A 657 -35.07 -4.13 0.25
C HIS A 657 -33.83 -3.88 -0.65
N SER A 658 -33.95 -2.86 -1.49
CA SER A 658 -32.91 -2.30 -2.36
C SER A 658 -32.24 -1.10 -1.69
N TYR A 659 -30.95 -0.88 -1.99
CA TYR A 659 -30.32 0.43 -1.80
C TYR A 659 -29.62 0.83 -3.10
N LEU A 660 -30.08 1.96 -3.63
CA LEU A 660 -29.30 2.91 -4.43
C LEU A 660 -28.17 3.48 -3.57
#